data_AF-A0A132U197-F1
#
_entry.id   AF-A0A132U197-F1
#
_cell.length_a   1.000
_cell.length_b   1.000
_cell.length_c   1.000
_cell.angle_alpha   90.00
_cell.angle_beta   90.00
_cell.angle_gamma   90.00
#
_symmetry.space_group_name_H-M   'P 1'
#
loop_
_entity.id
_entity.type
_entity.pdbx_description
1 polymer ?
#
loop_
_entity_poly.entity_id
_entity_poly.type
_entity_poly.pdbx_seq_one_letter_code
_entity_poly.pdbx_strand_id
1 'polypeptide(L)'
;MLRHIQRNNRSPVEAQTTVSRMLRRGLCTLLAVLLLLAWLPIREVRAAEQKLLQLSLKAGSTAATVNGEKAVIQKPIEDNGVVLVPLGVFKKAFGSTVSLEGDDVVKVMYGPHTGAMTIGSTTAWKDGVKVTLPVPPRIVDGTLLVPLRFVAGVLGARISPVSGGGLLVTLTSSASEEDAPETGGIDSDVGKTRIGNSYYRWSLNYPPGLVVGDSGGNESVATFTSAENKYYLEVHASPLEKAADPEELLDRLVREAQEGGETVLDRGAFPDAAVPYARIVSKDTSGALWEGRQYYNGGRLFEIYLTDDTAANYKDLNKYASLLNSFQPSFNAEDKSIRDLSTVKNGLREGYNDDYGLSLQVPADWSMDDQHLNYESTKGSYLRVKVTSAPSGSTLESWRKDLDSQIKDTYVADAYAIQDAVKAEVSGEPALVKETRLNPGSGWSTKYQILLQKSGYRYYVEYLAAAGQDEDKARFKTILSSIDIDFDRIKENFGRLETEDYPALRSQAVTKSSKTYGYSIDIPRLWIPYQDVFETQTVEYRFTGGRFLINASPEGSVDYAVGLLQSYYKNSKNDPKGPQLIKVEETTFAGVPATLLTVRQTKGGIPVQTQQVVFGNNDLVYTLTVTLNDANATSVQQADLDKTLKSFRLAGGE
;
A
#
# COMPACT_ATOMS: atom_id res chain seq x y z
N MET A 1 68.54 28.80 3.33
CA MET A 1 69.27 29.97 3.89
C MET A 1 68.89 31.21 3.07
N LEU A 2 68.39 32.23 3.76
CA LEU A 2 68.22 33.66 3.45
C LEU A 2 67.92 34.23 2.03
N ARG A 3 66.82 34.99 2.00
CA ARG A 3 66.61 36.41 1.57
C ARG A 3 66.87 36.87 0.12
N HIS A 4 65.75 37.18 -0.55
CA HIS A 4 65.24 38.51 -0.98
C HIS A 4 66.15 39.66 -1.51
N ILE A 5 65.45 40.55 -2.26
CA ILE A 5 65.70 41.97 -2.64
C ILE A 5 66.22 42.12 -4.11
N GLN A 6 65.68 42.93 -5.05
CA GLN A 6 64.78 44.10 -5.04
C GLN A 6 63.99 44.34 -6.36
N ARG A 7 63.00 45.23 -6.26
CA ARG A 7 62.09 45.84 -7.26
C ARG A 7 62.78 46.73 -8.32
N ASN A 8 62.11 46.96 -9.46
CA ASN A 8 61.87 48.33 -9.93
C ASN A 8 60.60 48.50 -10.82
N ASN A 9 59.98 49.68 -10.73
CA ASN A 9 58.67 50.10 -11.25
C ASN A 9 58.77 50.87 -12.58
N ARG A 10 57.84 50.69 -13.53
CA ARG A 10 57.44 51.72 -14.54
C ARG A 10 55.94 51.62 -14.91
N SER A 11 55.41 52.77 -15.32
CA SER A 11 54.04 53.32 -15.22
C SER A 11 53.05 53.03 -16.38
N PRO A 12 51.74 53.31 -16.23
CA PRO A 12 50.67 52.85 -17.14
C PRO A 12 50.12 53.98 -18.03
N VAL A 13 50.53 54.06 -19.30
CA VAL A 13 49.87 54.96 -20.28
C VAL A 13 49.55 54.26 -21.62
N GLU A 14 50.13 53.11 -21.94
CA GLU A 14 49.91 52.44 -23.24
C GLU A 14 48.76 51.40 -23.27
N ALA A 15 48.11 51.10 -22.14
CA ALA A 15 47.07 50.06 -22.09
C ALA A 15 45.64 50.52 -22.47
N GLN A 16 45.38 51.83 -22.59
CA GLN A 16 44.00 52.33 -22.76
C GLN A 16 43.50 52.35 -24.21
N THR A 17 44.36 52.35 -25.23
CA THR A 17 43.94 52.55 -26.62
C THR A 17 43.47 51.27 -27.32
N THR A 18 43.96 50.10 -26.89
CA THR A 18 43.61 48.79 -27.49
C THR A 18 42.30 48.22 -26.93
N VAL A 19 41.98 48.52 -25.67
CA VAL A 19 40.81 48.01 -24.94
C VAL A 19 39.50 48.62 -25.46
N SER A 20 39.51 49.88 -25.93
CA SER A 20 38.28 50.56 -26.41
C SER A 20 37.72 50.02 -27.73
N ARG A 21 38.57 49.47 -28.62
CA ARG A 21 38.13 48.89 -29.91
C ARG A 21 37.59 47.47 -29.77
N MET A 22 38.09 46.67 -28.82
CA MET A 22 37.54 45.34 -28.51
C MET A 22 36.23 45.43 -27.72
N LEU A 23 36.09 46.37 -26.77
CA LEU A 23 34.83 46.56 -26.04
C LEU A 23 33.69 47.04 -26.95
N ARG A 24 33.94 47.92 -27.94
CA ARG A 24 32.87 48.37 -28.85
C ARG A 24 32.39 47.30 -29.83
N ARG A 25 33.24 46.34 -30.21
CA ARG A 25 32.83 45.21 -31.07
C ARG A 25 32.11 44.12 -30.28
N GLY A 26 32.50 43.87 -29.02
CA GLY A 26 31.81 42.94 -28.13
C GLY A 26 30.46 43.46 -27.63
N LEU A 27 30.31 44.77 -27.43
CA LEU A 27 29.05 45.36 -26.96
C LEU A 27 27.97 45.36 -28.06
N CYS A 28 28.36 45.57 -29.33
CA CYS A 28 27.41 45.51 -30.46
C CYS A 28 26.96 44.09 -30.79
N THR A 29 27.81 43.06 -30.60
CA THR A 29 27.41 41.66 -30.78
C THR A 29 26.55 41.17 -29.63
N LEU A 30 26.80 41.61 -28.39
CA LEU A 30 25.93 41.29 -27.23
C LEU A 30 24.56 41.95 -27.36
N LEU A 31 24.48 43.20 -27.82
CA LEU A 31 23.20 43.90 -28.05
C LEU A 31 22.40 43.27 -29.21
N ALA A 32 23.06 42.84 -30.27
CA ALA A 32 22.40 42.16 -31.40
C ALA A 32 21.85 40.78 -31.00
N VAL A 33 22.56 40.04 -30.14
CA VAL A 33 22.07 38.75 -29.59
C VAL A 33 20.94 38.96 -28.57
N LEU A 34 20.99 40.01 -27.74
CA LEU A 34 19.89 40.36 -26.81
C LEU A 34 18.64 40.87 -27.54
N LEU A 35 18.78 41.60 -28.65
CA LEU A 35 17.65 42.01 -29.51
C LEU A 35 17.06 40.84 -30.31
N LEU A 36 17.87 39.86 -30.71
CA LEU A 36 17.39 38.60 -31.32
C LEU A 36 16.68 37.68 -30.31
N LEU A 37 17.09 37.69 -29.04
CA LEU A 37 16.41 36.96 -27.96
C LEU A 37 15.10 37.63 -27.51
N ALA A 38 14.96 38.95 -27.68
CA ALA A 38 13.72 39.70 -27.41
C ALA A 38 12.62 39.50 -28.48
N TRP A 39 12.94 38.86 -29.60
CA TRP A 39 11.99 38.45 -30.65
C TRP A 39 11.66 36.96 -30.64
N LEU A 40 12.21 36.19 -29.69
CA LEU A 40 11.66 34.87 -29.41
C LEU A 40 10.31 35.08 -28.70
N PRO A 41 9.20 34.54 -29.22
CA PRO A 41 7.94 34.59 -28.49
C PRO A 41 8.17 33.88 -27.16
N ILE A 42 8.11 34.64 -26.06
CA ILE A 42 8.01 34.07 -24.72
C ILE A 42 6.71 33.27 -24.76
N ARG A 43 6.80 31.95 -24.90
CA ARG A 43 5.67 31.09 -24.60
C ARG A 43 5.45 31.25 -23.11
N GLU A 44 4.48 32.07 -22.73
CA GLU A 44 3.82 31.88 -21.44
C GLU A 44 3.36 30.42 -21.43
N VAL A 45 4.08 29.56 -20.71
CA VAL A 45 3.50 28.30 -20.25
C VAL A 45 2.45 28.74 -19.25
N ARG A 46 1.25 29.07 -19.74
CA ARG A 46 0.07 29.09 -18.91
C ARG A 46 -0.05 27.68 -18.38
N ALA A 47 0.26 27.49 -17.09
CA ALA A 47 -0.22 26.33 -16.38
C ALA A 47 -1.72 26.28 -16.66
N ALA A 48 -2.20 25.19 -17.27
CA ALA A 48 -3.62 25.00 -17.46
C ALA A 48 -4.26 25.10 -16.07
N GLU A 49 -5.08 26.13 -15.86
CA GLU A 49 -5.79 26.33 -14.61
C GLU A 49 -6.73 25.13 -14.46
N GLN A 50 -6.47 24.28 -13.47
CA GLN A 50 -7.29 23.09 -13.24
C GLN A 50 -8.70 23.56 -12.88
N LYS A 51 -9.68 23.26 -13.73
CA LYS A 51 -11.07 23.66 -13.50
C LYS A 51 -11.61 22.87 -12.31
N LEU A 52 -11.86 23.57 -11.21
CA LEU A 52 -12.47 23.00 -10.02
C LEU A 52 -14.00 22.98 -10.19
N LEU A 53 -14.56 21.79 -10.37
CA LEU A 53 -16.01 21.59 -10.39
C LEU A 53 -16.55 21.61 -8.97
N GLN A 54 -17.74 22.20 -8.78
CA GLN A 54 -18.32 22.45 -7.47
C GLN A 54 -19.82 22.17 -7.44
N LEU A 55 -20.27 21.50 -6.39
CA LEU A 55 -21.67 21.36 -6.04
C LEU A 55 -21.87 21.79 -4.59
N SER A 56 -22.58 22.88 -4.37
CA SER A 56 -23.00 23.30 -3.03
C SER A 56 -24.48 22.99 -2.83
N LEU A 57 -24.82 22.30 -1.75
CA LEU A 57 -26.19 21.94 -1.40
C LEU A 57 -26.38 21.94 0.12
N LYS A 58 -27.63 21.86 0.57
CA LYS A 58 -27.95 21.75 1.99
C LYS A 58 -29.10 20.78 2.20
N ALA A 59 -28.96 19.90 3.19
CA ALA A 59 -30.05 19.03 3.62
C ALA A 59 -31.28 19.88 3.98
N GLY A 60 -32.42 19.49 3.44
CA GLY A 60 -33.68 20.20 3.64
C GLY A 60 -33.91 21.44 2.76
N SER A 61 -33.00 21.76 1.83
CA SER A 61 -33.15 22.87 0.89
C SER A 61 -33.37 22.37 -0.54
N THR A 62 -34.27 23.00 -1.30
CA THR A 62 -34.39 22.78 -2.74
C THR A 62 -33.40 23.63 -3.55
N ALA A 63 -32.72 24.58 -2.91
CA ALA A 63 -31.68 25.40 -3.55
C ALA A 63 -30.31 24.73 -3.44
N ALA A 64 -29.63 24.61 -4.58
CA ALA A 64 -28.24 24.20 -4.72
C ALA A 64 -27.49 25.17 -5.64
N THR A 65 -26.16 25.13 -5.62
CA THR A 65 -25.30 25.83 -6.57
C THR A 65 -24.44 24.78 -7.29
N VAL A 66 -24.48 24.76 -8.62
CA VAL A 66 -23.74 23.83 -9.46
C VAL A 66 -22.79 24.63 -10.34
N ASN A 67 -21.49 24.45 -10.16
CA ASN A 67 -20.43 25.15 -10.90
C ASN A 67 -20.63 26.69 -10.95
N GLY A 68 -21.10 27.27 -9.84
CA GLY A 68 -21.38 28.71 -9.71
C GLY A 68 -22.82 29.13 -10.05
N GLU A 69 -23.61 28.27 -10.68
CA GLU A 69 -24.99 28.57 -11.08
C GLU A 69 -26.02 28.05 -10.08
N LYS A 70 -27.06 28.83 -9.81
CA LYS A 70 -28.15 28.40 -8.92
C LYS A 70 -29.00 27.32 -9.62
N ALA A 71 -29.26 26.22 -8.92
CA ALA A 71 -30.10 25.12 -9.38
C ALA A 71 -31.20 24.81 -8.35
N VAL A 72 -32.38 24.45 -8.85
CA VAL A 72 -33.44 23.87 -8.03
C VAL A 72 -33.35 22.36 -8.13
N ILE A 73 -33.28 21.68 -6.99
CA ILE A 73 -33.14 20.22 -6.87
C ILE A 73 -34.26 19.66 -5.97
N GLN A 74 -34.55 18.37 -6.10
CA GLN A 74 -35.33 17.68 -5.07
C GLN A 74 -34.62 17.84 -3.72
N LYS A 75 -35.39 18.09 -2.67
CA LYS A 75 -34.88 18.35 -1.32
C LYS A 75 -33.98 17.18 -0.86
N PRO A 76 -32.66 17.37 -0.66
CA PRO A 76 -31.84 16.37 -0.01
C PRO A 76 -32.36 16.11 1.40
N ILE A 77 -32.27 14.87 1.86
CA ILE A 77 -32.78 14.48 3.17
C ILE A 77 -31.65 13.92 4.00
N GLU A 78 -31.72 14.15 5.30
CA GLU A 78 -30.81 13.55 6.26
C GLU A 78 -31.52 12.38 6.94
N ASP A 79 -30.85 11.23 6.98
CA ASP A 79 -31.34 10.02 7.62
C ASP A 79 -30.18 9.38 8.39
N ASN A 80 -30.33 9.24 9.70
CA ASN A 80 -29.27 8.73 10.60
C ASN A 80 -27.89 9.38 10.38
N GLY A 81 -27.85 10.71 10.19
CA GLY A 81 -26.61 11.46 9.92
C GLY A 81 -26.05 11.31 8.50
N VAL A 82 -26.71 10.55 7.64
CA VAL A 82 -26.36 10.41 6.21
C VAL A 82 -27.23 11.32 5.37
N VAL A 83 -26.60 12.17 4.57
CA VAL A 83 -27.30 13.02 3.60
C VAL A 83 -27.54 12.22 2.32
N LEU A 84 -28.80 11.99 1.98
CA LEU A 84 -29.23 11.46 0.70
C LEU A 84 -29.55 12.63 -0.24
N VAL A 85 -28.93 12.61 -1.42
CA VAL A 85 -29.04 13.69 -2.41
C VAL A 85 -29.63 13.16 -3.71
N PRO A 86 -30.29 14.00 -4.53
CA PRO A 86 -30.83 13.57 -5.81
C PRO A 86 -29.72 13.16 -6.76
N LEU A 87 -29.74 11.93 -7.26
CA LEU A 87 -28.63 11.39 -8.04
C LEU A 87 -28.29 12.24 -9.29
N GLY A 88 -29.29 12.85 -9.91
CA GLY A 88 -29.10 13.70 -11.09
C GLY A 88 -28.22 14.94 -10.87
N VAL A 89 -28.00 15.36 -9.61
CA VAL A 89 -27.15 16.54 -9.32
C VAL A 89 -25.67 16.27 -9.62
N PHE A 90 -25.21 15.02 -9.47
CA PHE A 90 -23.82 14.66 -9.74
C PHE A 90 -23.52 14.70 -11.24
N LYS A 91 -24.45 14.21 -12.07
CA LYS A 91 -24.35 14.34 -13.52
C LYS A 91 -24.25 15.81 -13.93
N LYS A 92 -25.06 16.68 -13.33
CA LYS A 92 -25.05 18.12 -13.63
C LYS A 92 -23.77 18.82 -13.14
N ALA A 93 -23.23 18.42 -11.99
CA ALA A 93 -22.07 19.07 -11.38
C ALA A 93 -20.72 18.57 -11.92
N PHE A 94 -20.62 17.27 -12.16
CA PHE A 94 -19.35 16.59 -12.35
C PHE A 94 -19.24 15.82 -13.67
N GLY A 95 -20.30 15.79 -14.49
CA GLY A 95 -20.29 15.04 -15.74
C GLY A 95 -20.28 13.52 -15.53
N SER A 96 -20.64 13.02 -14.34
CA SER A 96 -20.69 11.59 -14.05
C SER A 96 -21.75 10.88 -14.90
N THR A 97 -21.43 9.70 -15.40
CA THR A 97 -22.41 8.81 -16.03
C THR A 97 -23.23 8.13 -14.95
N VAL A 98 -24.55 8.11 -15.15
CA VAL A 98 -25.49 7.49 -14.22
C VAL A 98 -26.48 6.67 -15.04
N SER A 99 -26.65 5.40 -14.66
CA SER A 99 -27.63 4.50 -15.27
C SER A 99 -28.41 3.74 -14.20
N LEU A 100 -29.63 3.35 -14.57
CA LEU A 100 -30.42 2.36 -13.85
C LEU A 100 -30.38 1.08 -14.68
N GLU A 101 -29.92 -0.02 -14.09
CA GLU A 101 -29.88 -1.36 -14.68
C GLU A 101 -30.95 -2.24 -14.05
N GLY A 102 -31.72 -2.93 -14.89
CA GLY A 102 -32.93 -3.61 -14.43
C GLY A 102 -33.92 -2.62 -13.81
N ASP A 103 -34.54 -3.01 -12.70
CA ASP A 103 -35.56 -2.21 -12.02
C ASP A 103 -35.03 -1.46 -10.78
N ASP A 104 -33.88 -1.87 -10.22
CA ASP A 104 -33.44 -1.43 -8.89
C ASP A 104 -31.93 -1.20 -8.73
N VAL A 105 -31.08 -1.51 -9.73
CA VAL A 105 -29.63 -1.31 -9.63
C VAL A 105 -29.23 0.03 -10.23
N VAL A 106 -28.62 0.88 -9.41
CA VAL A 106 -28.17 2.21 -9.76
C VAL A 106 -26.67 2.18 -9.94
N LYS A 107 -26.18 2.50 -11.14
CA LYS A 107 -24.76 2.65 -11.41
C LYS A 107 -24.35 4.11 -11.57
N VAL A 108 -23.19 4.45 -11.01
CA VAL A 108 -22.53 5.74 -11.15
C VAL A 108 -21.10 5.49 -11.63
N MET A 109 -20.67 6.24 -12.65
CA MET A 109 -19.34 6.11 -13.23
C MET A 109 -18.71 7.47 -13.45
N TYR A 110 -17.41 7.57 -13.20
CA TYR A 110 -16.61 8.75 -13.51
C TYR A 110 -15.15 8.38 -13.73
N GLY A 111 -14.66 8.58 -14.95
CA GLY A 111 -13.36 8.07 -15.36
C GLY A 111 -13.29 6.54 -15.13
N PRO A 112 -12.25 6.02 -14.47
CA PRO A 112 -12.10 4.58 -14.17
C PRO A 112 -13.01 4.07 -13.04
N HIS A 113 -13.62 4.95 -12.26
CA HIS A 113 -14.33 4.54 -11.06
C HIS A 113 -15.79 4.18 -11.35
N THR A 114 -16.25 3.11 -10.71
CA THR A 114 -17.62 2.59 -10.84
C THR A 114 -18.22 2.32 -9.47
N GLY A 115 -19.42 2.86 -9.23
CA GLY A 115 -20.24 2.54 -8.07
C GLY A 115 -21.53 1.87 -8.51
N ALA A 116 -21.93 0.80 -7.82
CA ALA A 116 -23.26 0.20 -7.98
C ALA A 116 -23.98 0.14 -6.63
N MET A 117 -25.26 0.47 -6.62
CA MET A 117 -26.10 0.42 -5.42
C MET A 117 -27.45 -0.20 -5.79
N THR A 118 -28.09 -0.91 -4.87
CA THR A 118 -29.45 -1.40 -5.10
C THR A 118 -30.45 -0.57 -4.30
N ILE A 119 -31.53 -0.10 -4.94
CA ILE A 119 -32.59 0.67 -4.30
C ILE A 119 -33.20 -0.15 -3.16
N GLY A 120 -33.28 0.43 -1.96
CA GLY A 120 -33.79 -0.25 -0.77
C GLY A 120 -32.79 -1.20 -0.09
N SER A 121 -31.59 -1.41 -0.64
CA SER A 121 -30.54 -2.24 -0.06
C SER A 121 -29.39 -1.41 0.48
N THR A 122 -28.83 -1.82 1.62
CA THR A 122 -27.57 -1.27 2.14
C THR A 122 -26.35 -1.90 1.49
N THR A 123 -26.51 -2.89 0.61
CA THR A 123 -25.39 -3.43 -0.17
C THR A 123 -25.10 -2.51 -1.35
N ALA A 124 -23.84 -2.11 -1.47
CA ALA A 124 -23.31 -1.41 -2.63
C ALA A 124 -21.97 -1.98 -3.03
N TRP A 125 -21.47 -1.52 -4.16
CA TRP A 125 -20.20 -1.92 -4.75
C TRP A 125 -19.47 -0.66 -5.18
N LYS A 126 -18.22 -0.50 -4.76
CA LYS A 126 -17.32 0.55 -5.24
C LYS A 126 -16.13 -0.14 -5.89
N ASP A 127 -15.91 0.14 -7.16
CA ASP A 127 -14.82 -0.40 -7.95
C ASP A 127 -14.74 -1.92 -7.84
N GLY A 128 -15.90 -2.60 -7.93
CA GLY A 128 -16.01 -4.06 -7.81
C GLY A 128 -15.92 -4.62 -6.37
N VAL A 129 -15.63 -3.79 -5.37
CA VAL A 129 -15.58 -4.18 -3.95
C VAL A 129 -16.93 -3.97 -3.27
N LYS A 130 -17.45 -5.01 -2.61
CA LYS A 130 -18.68 -4.93 -1.84
C LYS A 130 -18.49 -4.04 -0.62
N VAL A 131 -19.33 -3.02 -0.48
CA VAL A 131 -19.38 -2.12 0.68
C VAL A 131 -20.78 -2.07 1.27
N THR A 132 -20.88 -1.78 2.57
CA THR A 132 -22.16 -1.62 3.26
C THR A 132 -22.45 -0.14 3.45
N LEU A 133 -23.55 0.35 2.86
CA LEU A 133 -24.07 1.70 3.03
C LEU A 133 -24.76 1.82 4.39
N PRO A 134 -24.56 2.93 5.14
CA PRO A 134 -25.28 3.13 6.39
C PRO A 134 -26.78 3.38 6.17
N VAL A 135 -27.16 3.91 4.99
CA VAL A 135 -28.55 4.14 4.58
C VAL A 135 -28.70 3.75 3.11
N PRO A 136 -29.76 2.99 2.72
CA PRO A 136 -29.95 2.57 1.34
C PRO A 136 -30.39 3.73 0.42
N PRO A 137 -30.11 3.65 -0.90
CA PRO A 137 -30.75 4.52 -1.89
C PRO A 137 -32.27 4.34 -1.87
N ARG A 138 -33.03 5.40 -2.10
CA ARG A 138 -34.50 5.33 -2.14
C ARG A 138 -35.11 6.38 -3.04
N ILE A 139 -36.29 6.07 -3.56
CA ILE A 139 -37.10 7.01 -4.34
C ILE A 139 -37.97 7.83 -3.39
N VAL A 140 -37.89 9.15 -3.49
CA VAL A 140 -38.74 10.11 -2.76
C VAL A 140 -39.34 11.08 -3.78
N ASP A 141 -40.67 11.17 -3.81
CA ASP A 141 -41.42 12.00 -4.77
C ASP A 141 -40.99 11.77 -6.24
N GLY A 142 -40.79 10.50 -6.61
CA GLY A 142 -40.36 10.12 -7.97
C GLY A 142 -38.89 10.43 -8.29
N THR A 143 -38.12 10.92 -7.33
CA THR A 143 -36.68 11.20 -7.49
C THR A 143 -35.84 10.22 -6.68
N LEU A 144 -34.87 9.59 -7.33
CA LEU A 144 -33.91 8.72 -6.67
C LEU A 144 -32.91 9.53 -5.84
N LEU A 145 -32.93 9.33 -4.53
CA LEU A 145 -31.98 9.88 -3.59
C LEU A 145 -30.95 8.82 -3.19
N VAL A 146 -29.68 9.20 -3.20
CA VAL A 146 -28.52 8.31 -3.02
C VAL A 146 -27.59 8.87 -1.94
N PRO A 147 -26.86 8.03 -1.19
CA PRO A 147 -25.91 8.51 -0.18
C PRO A 147 -24.82 9.39 -0.80
N LEU A 148 -24.78 10.66 -0.39
CA LEU A 148 -23.88 11.66 -0.95
C LEU A 148 -22.42 11.23 -0.87
N ARG A 149 -22.00 10.75 0.30
CA ARG A 149 -20.61 10.35 0.57
C ARG A 149 -20.18 9.17 -0.28
N PHE A 150 -21.04 8.16 -0.45
CA PHE A 150 -20.74 7.02 -1.29
C PHE A 150 -20.52 7.47 -2.74
N VAL A 151 -21.44 8.27 -3.28
CA VAL A 151 -21.31 8.75 -4.67
C VAL A 151 -20.10 9.66 -4.82
N ALA A 152 -19.84 10.60 -3.91
CA ALA A 152 -18.63 11.42 -3.96
C ALA A 152 -17.35 10.56 -3.90
N GLY A 153 -17.33 9.52 -3.08
CA GLY A 153 -16.21 8.58 -2.98
C GLY A 153 -16.00 7.74 -4.25
N VAL A 154 -17.06 7.41 -4.99
CA VAL A 154 -16.97 6.81 -6.33
C VAL A 154 -16.39 7.81 -7.32
N LEU A 155 -16.79 9.09 -7.26
CA LEU A 155 -16.31 10.11 -8.20
C LEU A 155 -14.89 10.61 -7.93
N GLY A 156 -14.28 10.24 -6.80
CA GLY A 156 -13.05 10.88 -6.32
C GLY A 156 -13.25 12.33 -5.89
N ALA A 157 -14.48 12.73 -5.56
CA ALA A 157 -14.84 14.08 -5.17
C ALA A 157 -14.65 14.29 -3.66
N ARG A 158 -14.16 15.47 -3.28
CA ARG A 158 -13.99 15.88 -1.88
C ARG A 158 -15.27 16.53 -1.37
N ILE A 159 -15.59 16.31 -0.10
CA ILE A 159 -16.72 16.97 0.57
C ILE A 159 -16.17 17.85 1.68
N SER A 160 -16.66 19.08 1.76
CA SER A 160 -16.30 20.02 2.82
C SER A 160 -17.54 20.75 3.34
N PRO A 161 -17.62 21.08 4.64
CA PRO A 161 -18.71 21.87 5.18
C PRO A 161 -18.64 23.33 4.71
N VAL A 162 -19.79 23.98 4.54
CA VAL A 162 -19.92 25.42 4.30
C VAL A 162 -20.79 26.09 5.36
N SER A 163 -20.52 27.37 5.63
CA SER A 163 -21.19 28.17 6.66
C SER A 163 -22.72 28.09 6.54
N GLY A 164 -23.41 27.85 7.66
CA GLY A 164 -24.88 27.69 7.68
C GLY A 164 -25.37 26.26 7.47
N GLY A 165 -24.50 25.25 7.60
CA GLY A 165 -24.86 23.82 7.57
C GLY A 165 -25.06 23.27 6.15
N GLY A 166 -24.41 23.87 5.15
CA GLY A 166 -24.37 23.32 3.80
C GLY A 166 -23.17 22.41 3.59
N LEU A 167 -23.17 21.70 2.47
CA LEU A 167 -22.08 20.85 2.00
C LEU A 167 -21.60 21.38 0.65
N LEU A 168 -20.29 21.43 0.48
CA LEU A 168 -19.60 21.72 -0.77
C LEU A 168 -18.89 20.45 -1.21
N VAL A 169 -19.21 19.99 -2.41
CA VAL A 169 -18.56 18.86 -3.07
C VAL A 169 -17.68 19.42 -4.17
N THR A 170 -16.39 19.07 -4.18
CA THR A 170 -15.43 19.58 -5.16
C THR A 170 -14.71 18.46 -5.89
N LEU A 171 -14.47 18.66 -7.17
CA LEU A 171 -13.79 17.70 -8.02
C LEU A 171 -12.84 18.45 -8.97
N THR A 172 -11.56 18.09 -8.93
CA THR A 172 -10.55 18.71 -9.77
C THR A 172 -10.57 18.06 -11.15
N SER A 173 -11.08 18.77 -12.16
CA SER A 173 -11.06 18.30 -13.55
C SER A 173 -9.65 18.41 -14.13
N SER A 174 -9.13 17.32 -14.73
CA SER A 174 -7.94 17.38 -15.57
C SER A 174 -8.27 18.14 -16.86
N ALA A 175 -7.71 19.35 -16.97
CA ALA A 175 -8.06 20.34 -17.99
C ALA A 175 -8.02 19.84 -19.44
N SER A 176 -9.19 19.81 -20.08
CA SER A 176 -9.38 20.19 -21.49
C SER A 176 -10.87 20.25 -21.86
N GLU A 177 -11.63 21.20 -21.31
CA GLU A 177 -12.95 21.58 -21.85
C GLU A 177 -13.23 23.08 -21.60
N GLU A 178 -12.82 23.92 -22.55
CA GLU A 178 -13.54 25.16 -22.85
C GLU A 178 -13.81 25.22 -24.36
N ASP A 179 -15.04 25.67 -24.67
CA ASP A 179 -15.72 25.80 -25.97
C ASP A 179 -16.41 24.56 -26.58
N ALA A 180 -17.59 24.20 -26.05
CA ALA A 180 -18.71 23.72 -26.87
C ALA A 180 -20.07 24.12 -26.27
N PRO A 181 -21.09 24.43 -27.09
CA PRO A 181 -22.35 25.04 -26.65
C PRO A 181 -23.30 24.02 -26.02
N GLU A 182 -24.27 24.54 -25.26
CA GLU A 182 -25.42 23.81 -24.71
C GLU A 182 -26.12 22.93 -25.76
N THR A 183 -25.85 21.62 -25.78
CA THR A 183 -26.81 20.55 -26.11
C THR A 183 -26.17 19.18 -25.88
N GLY A 184 -26.72 18.37 -24.98
CA GLY A 184 -26.58 16.91 -24.96
C GLY A 184 -25.25 16.36 -24.41
N GLY A 185 -25.33 15.56 -23.34
CA GLY A 185 -24.19 14.89 -22.72
C GLY A 185 -23.43 13.97 -23.67
N ILE A 186 -22.11 13.99 -23.55
CA ILE A 186 -21.18 13.16 -24.31
C ILE A 186 -20.16 12.58 -23.32
N ASP A 187 -20.15 11.27 -23.28
CA ASP A 187 -19.37 10.32 -22.49
C ASP A 187 -17.84 10.58 -22.53
N SER A 188 -17.13 10.46 -21.39
CA SER A 188 -15.68 10.70 -21.28
C SER A 188 -14.82 9.68 -22.04
N ASP A 189 -15.42 8.59 -22.49
CA ASP A 189 -14.82 7.59 -23.38
C ASP A 189 -15.07 7.89 -24.86
N VAL A 190 -15.71 9.00 -25.19
CA VAL A 190 -16.05 9.34 -26.57
C VAL A 190 -14.78 9.53 -27.40
N GLY A 191 -14.65 8.68 -28.42
CA GLY A 191 -13.47 8.61 -29.29
C GLY A 191 -12.36 7.69 -28.78
N LYS A 192 -12.48 7.09 -27.59
CA LYS A 192 -11.59 6.02 -27.14
C LYS A 192 -11.96 4.71 -27.82
N THR A 193 -11.02 4.16 -28.59
CA THR A 193 -11.20 2.89 -29.31
C THR A 193 -10.30 1.79 -28.77
N ARG A 194 -9.42 2.14 -27.82
CA ARG A 194 -8.49 1.24 -27.15
C ARG A 194 -8.49 1.52 -25.66
N ILE A 195 -8.07 0.54 -24.87
CA ILE A 195 -7.93 0.59 -23.42
C ILE A 195 -6.60 -0.06 -23.05
N GLY A 196 -5.95 0.37 -21.98
CA GLY A 196 -4.66 -0.16 -21.58
C GLY A 196 -4.20 0.33 -20.24
N ASN A 197 -3.01 -0.11 -19.82
CA ASN A 197 -2.35 0.41 -18.62
C ASN A 197 -0.93 0.82 -19.00
N SER A 198 -0.59 2.09 -18.81
CA SER A 198 0.73 2.63 -19.18
C SER A 198 1.86 2.16 -18.28
N TYR A 199 1.59 1.90 -16.99
CA TYR A 199 2.57 1.39 -16.03
C TYR A 199 2.92 -0.08 -16.31
N TYR A 200 1.91 -0.92 -16.53
CA TYR A 200 2.08 -2.32 -16.92
C TYR A 200 2.33 -2.51 -18.42
N ARG A 201 2.22 -1.44 -19.22
CA ARG A 201 2.57 -1.37 -20.64
C ARG A 201 1.81 -2.39 -21.48
N TRP A 202 0.48 -2.37 -21.42
CA TRP A 202 -0.35 -3.16 -22.33
C TRP A 202 -1.53 -2.36 -22.86
N SER A 203 -2.08 -2.77 -24.00
CA SER A 203 -3.32 -2.20 -24.55
C SER A 203 -4.15 -3.25 -25.30
N LEU A 204 -5.44 -2.99 -25.43
CA LEU A 204 -6.47 -3.84 -26.04
C LEU A 204 -7.48 -2.95 -26.78
N ASN A 205 -8.22 -3.48 -27.76
CA ASN A 205 -9.37 -2.76 -28.29
C ASN A 205 -10.43 -2.55 -27.22
N TYR A 206 -11.12 -1.41 -27.30
CA TYR A 206 -12.18 -1.02 -26.37
C TYR A 206 -13.53 -0.99 -27.10
N PRO A 207 -14.21 -2.16 -27.24
CA PRO A 207 -15.47 -2.21 -27.96
C PRO A 207 -16.60 -1.53 -27.17
N PRO A 208 -17.64 -1.01 -27.86
CA PRO A 208 -18.80 -0.44 -27.19
C PRO A 208 -19.42 -1.45 -26.22
N GLY A 209 -19.69 -0.99 -25.00
CA GLY A 209 -20.27 -1.83 -23.95
C GLY A 209 -19.25 -2.67 -23.18
N LEU A 210 -17.93 -2.53 -23.38
CA LEU A 210 -16.97 -3.08 -22.42
C LEU A 210 -16.93 -2.19 -21.17
N VAL A 211 -17.31 -2.74 -20.04
CA VAL A 211 -17.30 -2.09 -18.72
C VAL A 211 -16.03 -2.50 -18.00
N VAL A 212 -15.28 -1.53 -17.51
CA VAL A 212 -14.09 -1.76 -16.67
C VAL A 212 -14.54 -2.15 -15.27
N GLY A 213 -14.03 -3.25 -14.76
CA GLY A 213 -14.24 -3.72 -13.39
C GLY A 213 -13.13 -3.25 -12.46
N ASP A 214 -12.90 -3.99 -11.39
CA ASP A 214 -11.80 -3.73 -10.45
C ASP A 214 -10.44 -3.88 -11.14
N SER A 215 -9.51 -3.05 -10.72
CA SER A 215 -8.08 -3.26 -10.92
C SER A 215 -7.49 -3.51 -9.54
N GLY A 216 -7.19 -4.77 -9.20
CA GLY A 216 -6.70 -5.13 -7.85
C GLY A 216 -5.57 -4.22 -7.39
N GLY A 217 -5.38 -4.03 -6.08
CA GLY A 217 -4.74 -2.82 -5.49
C GLY A 217 -3.37 -2.33 -6.02
N ASN A 218 -2.63 -3.10 -6.83
CA ASN A 218 -1.43 -2.63 -7.54
C ASN A 218 -1.59 -2.42 -9.04
N GLU A 219 -2.81 -2.47 -9.57
CA GLU A 219 -3.16 -2.39 -10.99
C GLU A 219 -2.58 -3.53 -11.84
N SER A 220 -2.01 -4.59 -11.24
CA SER A 220 -1.45 -5.72 -11.99
C SER A 220 -2.51 -6.60 -12.63
N VAL A 221 -3.78 -6.40 -12.25
CA VAL A 221 -4.94 -7.06 -12.82
C VAL A 221 -5.89 -5.97 -13.29
N ALA A 222 -6.46 -6.12 -14.49
CA ALA A 222 -7.57 -5.32 -14.95
C ALA A 222 -8.70 -6.26 -15.36
N THR A 223 -9.90 -6.04 -14.82
CA THR A 223 -11.07 -6.86 -15.13
C THR A 223 -12.05 -6.09 -16.01
N PHE A 224 -12.79 -6.82 -16.83
CA PHE A 224 -13.79 -6.26 -17.73
C PHE A 224 -15.00 -7.16 -17.81
N THR A 225 -16.16 -6.55 -18.00
CA THR A 225 -17.42 -7.26 -18.24
C THR A 225 -18.13 -6.58 -19.38
N SER A 226 -18.85 -7.32 -20.22
CA SER A 226 -19.76 -6.66 -21.17
C SER A 226 -20.95 -6.04 -20.44
N ALA A 227 -21.49 -4.94 -20.94
CA ALA A 227 -22.63 -4.22 -20.36
C ALA A 227 -23.89 -5.09 -20.25
N GLU A 228 -23.99 -6.12 -21.09
CA GLU A 228 -25.06 -7.12 -21.07
C GLU A 228 -24.70 -8.37 -20.25
N ASN A 229 -23.59 -8.33 -19.52
CA ASN A 229 -23.05 -9.42 -18.69
C ASN A 229 -22.85 -10.74 -19.45
N LYS A 230 -22.50 -10.67 -20.74
CA LYS A 230 -22.34 -11.82 -21.65
C LYS A 230 -21.00 -12.54 -21.51
N TYR A 231 -19.96 -11.81 -21.16
CA TYR A 231 -18.62 -12.33 -20.99
C TYR A 231 -17.85 -11.50 -19.98
N TYR A 232 -16.91 -12.18 -19.35
CA TYR A 232 -15.97 -11.63 -18.39
C TYR A 232 -14.55 -11.82 -18.93
N LEU A 233 -13.70 -10.82 -18.74
CA LEU A 233 -12.34 -10.77 -19.26
C LEU A 233 -11.40 -10.22 -18.18
N GLU A 234 -10.23 -10.82 -18.06
CA GLU A 234 -9.15 -10.34 -17.19
C GLU A 234 -7.87 -10.16 -17.99
N VAL A 235 -7.08 -9.16 -17.60
CA VAL A 235 -5.71 -8.97 -18.05
C VAL A 235 -4.82 -8.92 -16.81
N HIS A 236 -3.92 -9.88 -16.68
CA HIS A 236 -2.90 -9.94 -15.63
C HIS A 236 -1.54 -9.53 -16.19
N ALA A 237 -0.72 -8.90 -15.35
CA ALA A 237 0.63 -8.49 -15.69
C ALA A 237 1.58 -8.80 -14.52
N SER A 238 2.47 -9.78 -14.71
CA SER A 238 3.38 -10.28 -13.68
C SER A 238 4.84 -10.28 -14.16
N PRO A 239 5.84 -10.15 -13.27
CA PRO A 239 7.25 -10.27 -13.65
C PRO A 239 7.57 -11.67 -14.18
N LEU A 240 8.36 -11.73 -15.26
CA LEU A 240 8.95 -12.97 -15.75
C LEU A 240 10.38 -12.69 -16.23
N GLU A 241 11.37 -13.00 -15.39
CA GLU A 241 12.76 -12.62 -15.65
C GLU A 241 13.37 -13.34 -16.88
N LYS A 242 13.04 -14.61 -17.07
CA LYS A 242 13.49 -15.39 -18.22
C LYS A 242 12.50 -15.20 -19.37
N ALA A 243 13.03 -14.80 -20.52
CA ALA A 243 12.23 -14.82 -21.75
C ALA A 243 11.67 -16.22 -22.01
N ALA A 244 10.38 -16.26 -22.37
CA ALA A 244 9.68 -17.46 -22.74
C ALA A 244 9.18 -17.31 -24.18
N ASP A 245 9.48 -18.32 -25.01
CA ASP A 245 8.89 -18.43 -26.34
C ASP A 245 7.44 -18.98 -26.26
N PRO A 246 6.66 -18.92 -27.34
CA PRO A 246 5.28 -19.39 -27.33
C PRO A 246 5.07 -20.86 -26.95
N GLU A 247 6.04 -21.75 -27.17
CA GLU A 247 5.92 -23.15 -26.73
C GLU A 247 6.15 -23.25 -25.22
N GLU A 248 7.14 -22.53 -24.67
CA GLU A 248 7.35 -22.44 -23.23
C GLU A 248 6.13 -21.81 -22.51
N LEU A 249 5.48 -20.82 -23.12
CA LEU A 249 4.24 -20.22 -22.62
C LEU A 249 3.05 -21.21 -22.69
N LEU A 250 2.97 -22.02 -23.75
CA LEU A 250 1.94 -23.03 -23.88
C LEU A 250 2.07 -24.11 -22.79
N ASP A 251 3.29 -24.59 -22.54
CA ASP A 251 3.58 -25.55 -21.48
C ASP A 251 3.21 -25.00 -20.09
N ARG A 252 3.39 -23.69 -19.88
CA ARG A 252 2.96 -23.01 -18.66
C ARG A 252 1.44 -23.00 -18.51
N LEU A 253 0.72 -22.49 -19.52
CA LEU A 253 -0.76 -22.45 -19.51
C LEU A 253 -1.37 -23.83 -19.26
N VAL A 254 -0.85 -24.87 -19.93
CA VAL A 254 -1.35 -26.24 -19.76
C VAL A 254 -1.10 -26.74 -18.34
N ARG A 255 0.06 -26.46 -17.76
CA ARG A 255 0.37 -26.84 -16.38
C ARG A 255 -0.54 -26.11 -15.39
N GLU A 256 -0.75 -24.81 -15.56
CA GLU A 256 -1.64 -24.00 -14.71
C GLU A 256 -3.08 -24.54 -14.74
N ALA A 257 -3.61 -24.84 -15.94
CA ALA A 257 -4.93 -25.45 -16.09
C ALA A 257 -5.01 -26.82 -15.38
N GLN A 258 -3.96 -27.66 -15.50
CA GLN A 258 -3.92 -28.97 -14.83
C GLN A 258 -3.86 -28.84 -13.30
N GLU A 259 -3.07 -27.90 -12.78
CA GLU A 259 -2.98 -27.60 -11.35
C GLU A 259 -4.30 -27.06 -10.81
N GLY A 260 -5.04 -26.30 -11.62
CA GLY A 260 -6.41 -25.83 -11.34
C GLY A 260 -7.49 -26.91 -11.46
N GLY A 261 -7.15 -28.13 -11.88
CA GLY A 261 -8.11 -29.22 -12.09
C GLY A 261 -8.98 -29.05 -13.34
N GLU A 262 -8.58 -28.21 -14.28
CA GLU A 262 -9.30 -27.93 -15.52
C GLU A 262 -9.01 -28.99 -16.59
N THR A 263 -9.97 -29.19 -17.49
CA THR A 263 -9.80 -30.02 -18.68
C THR A 263 -9.46 -29.14 -19.87
N VAL A 264 -8.25 -29.27 -20.43
CA VAL A 264 -7.87 -28.58 -21.68
C VAL A 264 -8.59 -29.21 -22.88
N LEU A 265 -9.33 -28.40 -23.62
CA LEU A 265 -10.15 -28.79 -24.78
C LEU A 265 -9.51 -28.44 -26.12
N ASP A 266 -8.76 -27.35 -26.17
CA ASP A 266 -8.04 -26.87 -27.36
C ASP A 266 -6.79 -26.12 -26.93
N ARG A 267 -5.71 -26.16 -27.72
CA ARG A 267 -4.45 -25.50 -27.35
C ARG A 267 -3.54 -25.23 -28.55
N GLY A 268 -2.69 -24.21 -28.47
CA GLY A 268 -1.69 -23.96 -29.50
C GLY A 268 -0.70 -22.84 -29.16
N ALA A 269 0.46 -22.89 -29.81
CA ALA A 269 1.48 -21.86 -29.80
C ALA A 269 1.46 -21.10 -31.15
N PHE A 270 1.64 -19.80 -31.11
CA PHE A 270 1.51 -18.91 -32.28
C PHE A 270 2.77 -18.04 -32.44
N PRO A 271 3.91 -18.60 -32.86
CA PRO A 271 5.17 -17.86 -33.00
C PRO A 271 5.17 -16.84 -34.13
N ASP A 272 4.42 -17.08 -35.20
CA ASP A 272 4.37 -16.22 -36.38
C ASP A 272 3.28 -15.15 -36.32
N ALA A 273 2.55 -15.05 -35.19
CA ALA A 273 1.58 -13.99 -34.98
C ALA A 273 2.27 -12.62 -34.86
N ALA A 274 1.55 -11.54 -35.19
CA ALA A 274 2.07 -10.18 -35.08
C ALA A 274 2.57 -9.84 -33.66
N VAL A 275 1.92 -10.42 -32.65
CA VAL A 275 2.42 -10.53 -31.29
C VAL A 275 2.48 -12.03 -30.96
N PRO A 276 3.65 -12.65 -30.80
CA PRO A 276 3.76 -14.06 -30.45
C PRO A 276 3.08 -14.39 -29.12
N TYR A 277 2.32 -15.48 -29.08
CA TYR A 277 1.53 -15.86 -27.90
C TYR A 277 1.22 -17.36 -27.84
N ALA A 278 0.78 -17.82 -26.67
CA ALA A 278 0.20 -19.14 -26.48
C ALA A 278 -1.28 -19.02 -26.10
N ARG A 279 -2.08 -20.05 -26.43
CA ARG A 279 -3.51 -20.12 -26.11
C ARG A 279 -3.92 -21.51 -25.65
N ILE A 280 -4.82 -21.55 -24.67
CA ILE A 280 -5.62 -22.74 -24.33
C ILE A 280 -7.11 -22.37 -24.32
N VAL A 281 -7.95 -23.35 -24.58
CA VAL A 281 -9.36 -23.35 -24.16
C VAL A 281 -9.54 -24.49 -23.19
N SER A 282 -10.06 -24.20 -22.00
CA SER A 282 -10.24 -25.17 -20.94
C SER A 282 -11.67 -25.16 -20.41
N LYS A 283 -12.02 -26.23 -19.70
CA LYS A 283 -13.25 -26.34 -18.92
C LYS A 283 -12.91 -26.53 -17.46
N ASP A 284 -13.39 -25.65 -16.61
CA ASP A 284 -13.15 -25.75 -15.17
C ASP A 284 -14.04 -26.81 -14.50
N THR A 285 -13.88 -26.94 -13.18
CA THR A 285 -14.63 -27.92 -12.36
C THR A 285 -16.12 -27.58 -12.22
N SER A 286 -16.52 -26.32 -12.42
CA SER A 286 -17.92 -25.89 -12.46
C SER A 286 -18.58 -26.18 -13.82
N GLY A 287 -17.75 -26.39 -14.85
CA GLY A 287 -18.19 -26.61 -16.22
C GLY A 287 -18.10 -25.36 -17.10
N ALA A 288 -17.64 -24.23 -16.58
CA ALA A 288 -17.45 -23.01 -17.36
C ALA A 288 -16.28 -23.15 -18.33
N LEU A 289 -16.39 -22.48 -19.48
CA LEU A 289 -15.41 -22.53 -20.57
C LEU A 289 -14.57 -21.27 -20.56
N TRP A 290 -13.25 -21.45 -20.55
CA TRP A 290 -12.27 -20.37 -20.48
C TRP A 290 -11.37 -20.39 -21.70
N GLU A 291 -11.11 -19.22 -22.28
CA GLU A 291 -9.98 -19.01 -23.19
C GLU A 291 -8.86 -18.28 -22.45
N GLY A 292 -7.75 -18.97 -22.23
CA GLY A 292 -6.54 -18.43 -21.61
C GLY A 292 -5.48 -18.13 -22.68
N ARG A 293 -4.83 -16.96 -22.59
CA ARG A 293 -3.72 -16.58 -23.47
C ARG A 293 -2.55 -16.01 -22.68
N GLN A 294 -1.33 -16.33 -23.11
CA GLN A 294 -0.11 -15.80 -22.51
C GLN A 294 0.76 -15.10 -23.56
N TYR A 295 1.33 -13.96 -23.15
CA TYR A 295 2.23 -13.13 -23.94
C TYR A 295 3.46 -12.80 -23.09
N TYR A 296 4.62 -12.68 -23.73
CA TYR A 296 5.84 -12.22 -23.07
C TYR A 296 6.38 -10.97 -23.75
N ASN A 297 6.73 -9.95 -22.97
CA ASN A 297 7.49 -8.81 -23.47
C ASN A 297 8.33 -8.17 -22.35
N GLY A 298 9.63 -7.94 -22.61
CA GLY A 298 10.48 -7.08 -21.78
C GLY A 298 10.55 -7.44 -20.29
N GLY A 299 10.61 -8.74 -19.95
CA GLY A 299 10.68 -9.21 -18.56
C GLY A 299 9.31 -9.32 -17.87
N ARG A 300 8.22 -9.28 -18.63
CA ARG A 300 6.84 -9.32 -18.11
C ARG A 300 6.03 -10.38 -18.84
N LEU A 301 5.29 -11.16 -18.06
CA LEU A 301 4.24 -12.05 -18.51
C LEU A 301 2.92 -11.29 -18.50
N PHE A 302 2.14 -11.43 -19.56
CA PHE A 302 0.76 -10.99 -19.60
C PHE A 302 -0.15 -12.18 -19.83
N GLU A 303 -1.22 -12.24 -19.07
CA GLU A 303 -2.17 -13.35 -19.09
C GLU A 303 -3.55 -12.78 -19.32
N ILE A 304 -4.28 -13.37 -20.26
CA ILE A 304 -5.63 -12.94 -20.60
C ILE A 304 -6.54 -14.13 -20.41
N TYR A 305 -7.58 -13.97 -19.59
CA TYR A 305 -8.60 -14.98 -19.38
C TYR A 305 -9.95 -14.42 -19.80
N LEU A 306 -10.67 -15.15 -20.63
CA LEU A 306 -12.03 -14.82 -21.02
C LEU A 306 -12.96 -15.99 -20.77
N THR A 307 -14.10 -15.73 -20.13
CA THR A 307 -15.21 -16.68 -20.00
C THR A 307 -16.51 -16.08 -20.52
N ASP A 308 -17.40 -16.96 -20.96
CA ASP A 308 -18.77 -16.65 -21.36
C ASP A 308 -19.69 -17.73 -20.79
N ASP A 309 -20.49 -17.37 -19.79
CA ASP A 309 -21.37 -18.31 -19.07
C ASP A 309 -22.47 -18.92 -19.97
N THR A 310 -22.67 -18.37 -21.17
CA THR A 310 -23.61 -18.90 -22.16
C THR A 310 -22.95 -19.84 -23.17
N ALA A 311 -21.62 -19.97 -23.16
CA ALA A 311 -20.90 -20.87 -24.05
C ALA A 311 -21.19 -22.33 -23.68
N ALA A 312 -21.72 -23.10 -24.64
CA ALA A 312 -22.01 -24.52 -24.46
C ALA A 312 -20.94 -25.41 -25.12
N ASN A 313 -20.20 -24.85 -26.08
CA ASN A 313 -19.11 -25.50 -26.78
C ASN A 313 -17.86 -24.61 -26.77
N TYR A 314 -16.67 -25.22 -26.69
CA TYR A 314 -15.39 -24.50 -26.69
C TYR A 314 -15.21 -23.59 -27.92
N LYS A 315 -15.85 -23.92 -29.05
CA LYS A 315 -15.83 -23.10 -30.28
C LYS A 315 -16.67 -21.83 -30.17
N ASP A 316 -17.59 -21.74 -29.21
CA ASP A 316 -18.45 -20.56 -29.03
C ASP A 316 -17.63 -19.32 -28.62
N LEU A 317 -16.47 -19.53 -27.98
CA LEU A 317 -15.53 -18.47 -27.61
C LEU A 317 -14.85 -17.82 -28.83
N ASN A 318 -14.84 -18.47 -29.99
CA ASN A 318 -14.21 -17.93 -31.21
C ASN A 318 -14.79 -16.58 -31.66
N LYS A 319 -16.04 -16.27 -31.26
CA LYS A 319 -16.66 -14.96 -31.53
C LYS A 319 -15.89 -13.79 -30.88
N TYR A 320 -15.08 -14.05 -29.84
CA TYR A 320 -14.24 -13.06 -29.16
C TYR A 320 -12.82 -12.96 -29.72
N ALA A 321 -12.46 -13.75 -30.74
CA ALA A 321 -11.10 -13.78 -31.29
C ALA A 321 -10.61 -12.40 -31.74
N SER A 322 -11.48 -11.55 -32.32
CA SER A 322 -11.09 -10.20 -32.74
C SER A 322 -10.71 -9.29 -31.56
N LEU A 323 -11.38 -9.45 -30.41
CA LEU A 323 -11.03 -8.69 -29.20
C LEU A 323 -9.70 -9.21 -28.66
N LEU A 324 -9.57 -10.51 -28.44
CA LEU A 324 -8.36 -11.11 -27.87
C LEU A 324 -7.12 -10.94 -28.77
N ASN A 325 -7.27 -11.00 -30.10
CA ASN A 325 -6.18 -10.75 -31.06
C ASN A 325 -5.73 -9.28 -31.09
N SER A 326 -6.49 -8.35 -30.51
CA SER A 326 -6.13 -6.93 -30.47
C SER A 326 -5.17 -6.57 -29.33
N PHE A 327 -4.90 -7.52 -28.43
CA PHE A 327 -4.00 -7.32 -27.31
C PHE A 327 -2.59 -7.02 -27.77
N GLN A 328 -1.98 -6.03 -27.15
CA GLN A 328 -0.60 -5.64 -27.34
C GLN A 328 0.06 -5.57 -25.96
N PRO A 329 1.19 -6.28 -25.74
CA PRO A 329 2.00 -6.15 -24.54
C PRO A 329 2.88 -4.89 -24.62
N SER A 330 2.28 -3.79 -25.08
CA SER A 330 2.87 -2.46 -25.17
C SER A 330 1.77 -1.40 -25.00
N PHE A 331 2.19 -0.21 -24.58
CA PHE A 331 1.33 0.96 -24.44
C PHE A 331 1.99 2.15 -25.15
N ASN A 332 1.27 2.79 -26.07
CA ASN A 332 1.73 4.00 -26.74
C ASN A 332 1.16 5.24 -26.04
N ALA A 333 2.00 5.96 -25.29
CA ALA A 333 1.58 7.17 -24.57
C ALA A 333 1.18 8.34 -25.50
N GLU A 334 1.55 8.29 -26.77
CA GLU A 334 1.16 9.31 -27.76
C GLU A 334 -0.22 8.99 -28.39
N ASP A 335 -0.70 7.75 -28.27
CA ASP A 335 -1.98 7.33 -28.82
C ASP A 335 -3.14 7.75 -27.91
N LYS A 336 -3.73 8.90 -28.25
CA LYS A 336 -4.88 9.47 -27.54
C LYS A 336 -6.16 8.65 -27.68
N SER A 337 -6.21 7.65 -28.57
CA SER A 337 -7.36 6.72 -28.66
C SER A 337 -7.37 5.68 -27.53
N ILE A 338 -6.24 5.53 -26.81
CA ILE A 338 -6.14 4.63 -25.67
C ILE A 338 -6.70 5.34 -24.43
N ARG A 339 -7.61 4.66 -23.73
CA ARG A 339 -7.98 4.95 -22.35
C ARG A 339 -6.93 4.31 -21.45
N ASP A 340 -6.15 5.13 -20.76
CA ASP A 340 -5.18 4.65 -19.78
C ASP A 340 -5.86 4.38 -18.44
N LEU A 341 -5.69 3.16 -17.94
CA LEU A 341 -6.20 2.72 -16.65
C LEU A 341 -5.22 3.01 -15.51
N SER A 342 -3.97 3.36 -15.80
CA SER A 342 -3.00 3.52 -14.72
C SER A 342 -3.25 4.78 -13.90
N THR A 343 -3.24 4.65 -12.57
CA THR A 343 -3.27 5.76 -11.63
C THR A 343 -1.86 6.22 -11.25
N VAL A 344 -0.84 5.46 -11.65
CA VAL A 344 0.56 5.72 -11.29
C VAL A 344 1.07 7.01 -11.92
N LYS A 345 1.49 7.95 -11.08
CA LYS A 345 2.10 9.23 -11.48
C LYS A 345 3.47 9.35 -10.85
N ASN A 346 4.49 9.59 -11.68
CA ASN A 346 5.89 9.71 -11.23
C ASN A 346 6.38 8.52 -10.37
N GLY A 347 5.89 7.31 -10.67
CA GLY A 347 6.24 6.09 -9.93
C GLY A 347 5.63 6.02 -8.52
N LEU A 348 4.57 6.79 -8.26
CA LEU A 348 3.78 6.78 -7.04
C LEU A 348 2.30 6.57 -7.39
N ARG A 349 1.54 6.05 -6.43
CA ARG A 349 0.08 5.91 -6.47
C ARG A 349 -0.51 6.36 -5.14
N GLU A 350 -1.80 6.65 -5.14
CA GLU A 350 -2.50 7.05 -3.93
C GLU A 350 -2.84 5.82 -3.07
N GLY A 351 -2.46 5.86 -1.79
CA GLY A 351 -3.02 5.02 -0.75
C GLY A 351 -4.00 5.82 0.09
N TYR A 352 -5.09 5.20 0.52
CA TYR A 352 -6.19 5.89 1.18
C TYR A 352 -6.99 5.00 2.11
N ASN A 353 -7.45 5.56 3.23
CA ASN A 353 -8.39 4.92 4.13
C ASN A 353 -9.49 5.92 4.57
N ASP A 354 -10.74 5.64 4.18
CA ASP A 354 -11.88 6.53 4.44
C ASP A 354 -12.29 6.55 5.92
N ASP A 355 -12.14 5.45 6.63
CA ASP A 355 -12.49 5.40 8.05
C ASP A 355 -11.62 6.39 8.83
N TYR A 356 -10.33 6.47 8.48
CA TYR A 356 -9.38 7.42 9.06
C TYR A 356 -9.31 8.77 8.32
N GLY A 357 -10.05 8.96 7.22
CA GLY A 357 -9.98 10.18 6.41
C GLY A 357 -8.56 10.51 5.94
N LEU A 358 -7.74 9.50 5.64
CA LEU A 358 -6.31 9.64 5.44
C LEU A 358 -5.92 9.21 4.03
N SER A 359 -5.21 10.06 3.29
CA SER A 359 -4.55 9.70 2.02
C SER A 359 -3.07 10.03 2.01
N LEU A 360 -2.30 9.33 1.17
CA LEU A 360 -0.87 9.57 0.95
C LEU A 360 -0.41 9.00 -0.39
N GLN A 361 0.79 9.36 -0.82
CA GLN A 361 1.44 8.74 -1.98
C GLN A 361 2.36 7.60 -1.55
N VAL A 362 2.28 6.48 -2.26
CA VAL A 362 3.02 5.24 -2.02
C VAL A 362 3.76 4.85 -3.31
N PRO A 363 4.99 4.31 -3.25
CA PRO A 363 5.64 3.74 -4.42
C PRO A 363 4.77 2.70 -5.13
N ALA A 364 4.69 2.83 -6.46
CA ALA A 364 3.79 2.04 -7.29
C ALA A 364 4.10 0.53 -7.25
N ASP A 365 5.35 0.17 -7.00
CA ASP A 365 5.86 -1.20 -7.00
C ASP A 365 5.75 -1.91 -5.63
N TRP A 366 5.26 -1.23 -4.60
CA TRP A 366 5.09 -1.83 -3.27
C TRP A 366 3.83 -2.72 -3.19
N SER A 367 3.65 -3.48 -2.13
CA SER A 367 2.33 -4.00 -1.77
C SER A 367 1.50 -2.88 -1.12
N MET A 368 0.18 -2.95 -1.27
CA MET A 368 -0.74 -2.04 -0.59
C MET A 368 -1.76 -2.83 0.21
N ASP A 369 -1.86 -2.46 1.49
CA ASP A 369 -2.95 -2.81 2.39
C ASP A 369 -3.51 -1.51 2.95
N ASP A 370 -4.37 -0.86 2.16
CA ASP A 370 -5.00 0.40 2.51
C ASP A 370 -5.90 0.30 3.74
N GLN A 371 -6.51 -0.87 3.96
CA GLN A 371 -7.34 -1.13 5.13
C GLN A 371 -6.53 -0.99 6.43
N HIS A 372 -5.31 -1.52 6.46
CA HIS A 372 -4.42 -1.43 7.62
C HIS A 372 -3.35 -0.33 7.49
N LEU A 373 -3.40 0.46 6.42
CA LEU A 373 -2.41 1.50 6.07
C LEU A 373 -0.96 0.97 6.16
N ASN A 374 -0.75 -0.23 5.60
CA ASN A 374 0.55 -0.91 5.57
C ASN A 374 1.00 -1.13 4.12
N TYR A 375 2.22 -0.67 3.82
CA TYR A 375 2.77 -0.70 2.47
C TYR A 375 4.21 -1.21 2.51
N GLU A 376 4.55 -2.22 1.71
CA GLU A 376 5.84 -2.89 1.81
C GLU A 376 6.49 -3.09 0.44
N SER A 377 7.78 -2.76 0.34
CA SER A 377 8.59 -3.16 -0.81
C SER A 377 8.99 -4.64 -0.69
N THR A 378 9.27 -5.26 -1.82
CA THR A 378 9.90 -6.60 -1.86
C THR A 378 11.33 -6.63 -1.30
N LYS A 379 11.92 -5.46 -1.04
CA LYS A 379 13.31 -5.29 -0.56
C LYS A 379 13.39 -4.86 0.91
N GLY A 380 12.28 -4.89 1.64
CA GLY A 380 12.22 -4.68 3.09
C GLY A 380 12.05 -3.22 3.54
N SER A 381 12.01 -2.25 2.62
CA SER A 381 11.48 -0.90 2.91
C SER A 381 9.97 -0.97 3.14
N TYR A 382 9.42 -0.11 4.00
CA TYR A 382 7.98 -0.07 4.28
C TYR A 382 7.50 1.32 4.70
N LEU A 383 6.18 1.50 4.66
CA LEU A 383 5.45 2.67 5.12
C LEU A 383 4.23 2.18 5.90
N ARG A 384 4.07 2.66 7.12
CA ARG A 384 2.99 2.28 8.02
C ARG A 384 2.38 3.50 8.65
N VAL A 385 1.07 3.55 8.75
CA VAL A 385 0.37 4.58 9.51
C VAL A 385 -0.42 3.94 10.64
N LYS A 386 -0.20 4.41 11.87
CA LYS A 386 -0.99 4.02 13.03
C LYS A 386 -1.70 5.24 13.61
N VAL A 387 -3.01 5.13 13.81
CA VAL A 387 -3.82 6.13 14.50
C VAL A 387 -4.20 5.58 15.88
N THR A 388 -3.90 6.34 16.94
CA THR A 388 -4.15 5.94 18.33
C THR A 388 -4.76 7.09 19.12
N SER A 389 -5.35 6.79 20.29
CA SER A 389 -5.69 7.85 21.23
C SER A 389 -4.42 8.41 21.86
N ALA A 390 -4.34 9.72 22.02
CA ALA A 390 -3.23 10.35 22.72
C ALA A 390 -3.31 10.05 24.23
N PRO A 391 -2.24 9.54 24.87
CA PRO A 391 -2.15 9.46 26.32
C PRO A 391 -2.39 10.83 26.97
N SER A 392 -3.05 10.82 28.14
CA SER A 392 -3.39 12.05 28.87
C SER A 392 -2.14 12.87 29.20
N GLY A 393 -2.18 14.18 28.89
CA GLY A 393 -1.07 15.09 29.14
C GLY A 393 0.13 14.94 28.20
N SER A 394 0.06 14.04 27.21
CA SER A 394 1.18 13.83 26.29
C SER A 394 1.29 14.93 25.23
N THR A 395 2.52 15.19 24.82
CA THR A 395 2.92 16.18 23.80
C THR A 395 3.76 15.51 22.73
N LEU A 396 3.96 16.17 21.58
CA LEU A 396 4.87 15.66 20.55
C LEU A 396 6.29 15.43 21.08
N GLU A 397 6.79 16.32 21.95
CA GLU A 397 8.14 16.19 22.52
C GLU A 397 8.25 15.08 23.56
N SER A 398 7.24 14.90 24.42
CA SER A 398 7.26 13.76 25.35
C SER A 398 7.18 12.45 24.58
N TRP A 399 6.31 12.37 23.57
CA TRP A 399 6.18 11.20 22.71
C TRP A 399 7.48 10.88 21.95
N ARG A 400 8.13 11.90 21.38
CA ARG A 400 9.45 11.76 20.74
C ARG A 400 10.48 11.16 21.70
N LYS A 401 10.53 11.64 22.94
CA LYS A 401 11.44 11.09 23.97
C LYS A 401 11.10 9.65 24.35
N ASP A 402 9.82 9.30 24.41
CA ASP A 402 9.39 7.92 24.67
C ASP A 402 9.88 6.98 23.56
N LEU A 403 9.80 7.41 22.29
CA LEU A 403 10.33 6.66 21.16
C LEU A 403 11.87 6.55 21.18
N ASP A 404 12.59 7.60 21.62
CA ASP A 404 14.03 7.52 21.84
C ASP A 404 14.37 6.49 22.93
N SER A 405 13.62 6.48 24.03
CA SER A 405 13.79 5.49 25.10
C SER A 405 13.57 4.09 24.55
N GLN A 406 12.49 3.86 23.82
CA GLN A 406 12.19 2.56 23.24
C GLN A 406 13.32 2.05 22.35
N ILE A 407 13.93 2.90 21.51
CA ILE A 407 15.11 2.50 20.72
C ILE A 407 16.29 2.14 21.62
N LYS A 408 16.59 2.93 22.66
CA LYS A 408 17.69 2.66 23.60
C LYS A 408 17.48 1.41 24.43
N ASP A 409 16.23 1.11 24.77
CA ASP A 409 15.84 -0.07 25.52
C ASP A 409 15.90 -1.33 24.65
N THR A 410 15.74 -1.21 23.32
CA THR A 410 15.65 -2.35 22.40
C THR A 410 16.86 -2.58 21.52
N TYR A 411 17.75 -1.60 21.32
CA TYR A 411 18.98 -1.71 20.52
C TYR A 411 20.23 -1.39 21.35
N VAL A 412 21.30 -2.14 21.11
CA VAL A 412 22.62 -1.83 21.68
C VAL A 412 23.18 -0.52 21.07
N ALA A 413 24.08 0.15 21.80
CA ALA A 413 24.50 1.52 21.49
C ALA A 413 25.14 1.71 20.10
N ASP A 414 25.78 0.67 19.55
CA ASP A 414 26.40 0.64 18.23
C ASP A 414 25.44 0.26 17.10
N ALA A 415 24.21 -0.19 17.43
CA ALA A 415 23.21 -0.63 16.47
C ALA A 415 22.19 0.47 16.09
N TYR A 416 22.30 1.69 16.62
CA TYR A 416 21.44 2.80 16.24
C TYR A 416 22.16 4.15 16.19
N ALA A 417 21.59 5.09 15.43
CA ALA A 417 21.95 6.50 15.49
C ALA A 417 20.69 7.36 15.39
N ILE A 418 20.34 8.04 16.47
CA ILE A 418 19.19 8.96 16.53
C ILE A 418 19.66 10.36 16.10
N GLN A 419 18.96 10.97 15.16
CA GLN A 419 19.16 12.37 14.78
C GLN A 419 18.18 13.27 15.55
N ASP A 420 18.49 14.56 15.64
CA ASP A 420 17.55 15.53 16.18
C ASP A 420 16.27 15.59 15.35
N ALA A 421 15.13 15.70 16.03
CA ALA A 421 13.86 15.85 15.34
C ALA A 421 13.75 17.25 14.74
N VAL A 422 13.15 17.30 13.55
CA VAL A 422 12.86 18.55 12.85
C VAL A 422 11.37 18.84 12.92
N LYS A 423 11.02 20.13 12.99
CA LYS A 423 9.62 20.56 12.89
C LYS A 423 9.15 20.41 11.45
N ALA A 424 7.92 19.98 11.29
CA ALA A 424 7.23 19.89 10.02
C ALA A 424 5.77 20.34 10.19
N GLU A 425 5.04 20.37 9.08
CA GLU A 425 3.61 20.60 9.02
C GLU A 425 3.00 19.48 8.19
N VAL A 426 1.89 18.90 8.66
CA VAL A 426 1.12 17.87 7.96
C VAL A 426 -0.35 18.29 8.01
N SER A 427 -0.99 18.42 6.85
CA SER A 427 -2.38 18.91 6.73
C SER A 427 -2.66 20.18 7.52
N GLY A 428 -1.72 21.14 7.52
CA GLY A 428 -1.84 22.41 8.23
C GLY A 428 -1.58 22.35 9.75
N GLU A 429 -1.24 21.19 10.30
CA GLU A 429 -1.02 20.99 11.73
C GLU A 429 0.47 20.74 12.06
N PRO A 430 0.97 21.23 13.21
CA PRO A 430 2.35 21.02 13.62
C PRO A 430 2.69 19.54 13.82
N ALA A 431 3.80 19.10 13.22
CA ALA A 431 4.34 17.76 13.35
C ALA A 431 5.83 17.78 13.73
N LEU A 432 6.32 16.66 14.23
CA LEU A 432 7.76 16.39 14.37
C LEU A 432 8.16 15.24 13.46
N VAL A 433 9.29 15.38 12.78
CA VAL A 433 9.90 14.29 12.00
C VAL A 433 11.20 13.88 12.67
N LYS A 434 11.29 12.61 13.06
CA LYS A 434 12.46 12.00 13.67
C LYS A 434 13.12 11.05 12.67
N GLU A 435 14.41 11.24 12.42
CA GLU A 435 15.24 10.30 11.66
C GLU A 435 16.02 9.41 12.64
N THR A 436 16.02 8.10 12.40
CA THR A 436 16.81 7.13 13.17
C THR A 436 17.38 6.10 12.23
N ARG A 437 18.70 5.94 12.27
CA ARG A 437 19.36 4.84 11.55
C ARG A 437 19.45 3.64 12.46
N LEU A 438 19.14 2.45 11.93
CA LEU A 438 19.13 1.19 12.66
C LEU A 438 19.95 0.16 11.90
N ASN A 439 20.78 -0.60 12.60
CA ASN A 439 21.53 -1.71 12.04
C ASN A 439 21.27 -2.98 12.87
N PRO A 440 20.31 -3.82 12.46
CA PRO A 440 20.07 -5.09 13.13
C PRO A 440 21.15 -6.15 12.83
N GLY A 441 22.20 -5.83 12.07
CA GLY A 441 23.24 -6.77 11.63
C GLY A 441 23.27 -6.98 10.11
N SER A 442 22.15 -6.73 9.42
CA SER A 442 22.03 -6.84 7.96
C SER A 442 22.39 -5.54 7.20
N GLY A 443 22.87 -4.52 7.89
CA GLY A 443 23.22 -3.22 7.31
C GLY A 443 22.37 -2.07 7.86
N TRP A 444 22.80 -0.83 7.57
CA TRP A 444 22.12 0.37 8.05
C TRP A 444 20.87 0.69 7.22
N SER A 445 19.73 0.67 7.89
CA SER A 445 18.45 1.21 7.39
C SER A 445 18.22 2.62 7.94
N THR A 446 17.41 3.42 7.25
CA THR A 446 16.99 4.75 7.72
C THR A 446 15.49 4.73 7.99
N LYS A 447 15.10 5.03 9.23
CA LYS A 447 13.71 5.10 9.66
C LYS A 447 13.31 6.55 9.93
N TYR A 448 12.25 6.99 9.28
CA TYR A 448 11.61 8.27 9.50
C TYR A 448 10.30 8.05 10.27
N GLN A 449 10.10 8.84 11.31
CA GLN A 449 8.94 8.77 12.19
C GLN A 449 8.30 10.15 12.20
N ILE A 450 7.09 10.26 11.64
CA ILE A 450 6.30 11.48 11.64
C ILE A 450 5.32 11.40 12.80
N LEU A 451 5.39 12.40 13.68
CA LEU A 451 4.64 12.51 14.91
C LEU A 451 3.68 13.68 14.78
N LEU A 452 2.39 13.38 14.74
CA LEU A 452 1.33 14.38 14.71
C LEU A 452 0.30 14.05 15.79
N GLN A 453 -0.23 15.09 16.44
CA GLN A 453 -1.23 14.93 17.49
C GLN A 453 -2.30 16.02 17.34
N LYS A 454 -3.55 15.60 17.11
CA LYS A 454 -4.68 16.50 16.89
C LYS A 454 -5.97 15.88 17.42
N SER A 455 -6.83 16.71 18.01
CA SER A 455 -8.18 16.31 18.46
C SER A 455 -8.21 15.11 19.43
N GLY A 456 -7.16 14.91 20.23
CA GLY A 456 -7.07 13.79 21.17
C GLY A 456 -6.52 12.48 20.57
N TYR A 457 -6.12 12.50 19.30
CA TYR A 457 -5.50 11.36 18.60
C TYR A 457 -4.04 11.63 18.25
N ARG A 458 -3.26 10.56 18.13
CA ARG A 458 -1.91 10.54 17.56
C ARG A 458 -1.96 9.86 16.20
N TYR A 459 -1.21 10.43 15.27
CA TYR A 459 -0.98 9.94 13.93
C TYR A 459 0.50 9.66 13.81
N TYR A 460 0.83 8.38 13.73
CA TYR A 460 2.19 7.90 13.69
C TYR A 460 2.48 7.32 12.32
N VAL A 461 3.30 8.01 11.52
CA VAL A 461 3.74 7.49 10.22
C VAL A 461 5.17 7.02 10.34
N GLU A 462 5.40 5.74 10.08
CA GLU A 462 6.72 5.12 10.07
C GLU A 462 7.10 4.77 8.64
N TYR A 463 8.14 5.42 8.12
CA TYR A 463 8.72 5.14 6.81
C TYR A 463 10.14 4.61 6.99
N LEU A 464 10.39 3.36 6.60
CA LEU A 464 11.72 2.75 6.66
C LEU A 464 12.24 2.51 5.25
N ALA A 465 13.40 3.08 4.95
CA ALA A 465 14.22 2.71 3.80
C ALA A 465 15.22 1.64 4.24
N ALA A 466 15.13 0.45 3.64
CA ALA A 466 15.99 -0.67 3.95
C ALA A 466 17.45 -0.41 3.53
N ALA A 467 18.36 -1.23 4.05
CA ALA A 467 19.78 -1.12 3.72
C ALA A 467 20.00 -1.23 2.20
N GLY A 468 20.72 -0.26 1.63
CA GLY A 468 20.99 -0.19 0.19
C GLY A 468 19.83 0.31 -0.68
N GLN A 469 18.71 0.74 -0.11
CA GLN A 469 17.58 1.33 -0.84
C GLN A 469 17.62 2.87 -0.82
N ASP A 470 18.64 3.46 -1.44
CA ASP A 470 18.83 4.92 -1.47
C ASP A 470 17.72 5.66 -2.24
N GLU A 471 17.13 5.02 -3.24
CA GLU A 471 15.98 5.58 -3.98
C GLU A 471 14.74 5.70 -3.09
N ASP A 472 14.44 4.69 -2.27
CA ASP A 472 13.36 4.75 -1.28
C ASP A 472 13.63 5.88 -0.28
N LYS A 473 14.85 5.95 0.25
CA LYS A 473 15.25 7.03 1.14
C LYS A 473 15.00 8.42 0.52
N ALA A 474 15.29 8.59 -0.76
CA ALA A 474 15.08 9.86 -1.46
C ALA A 474 13.58 10.23 -1.62
N ARG A 475 12.67 9.23 -1.65
CA ARG A 475 11.22 9.44 -1.79
C ARG A 475 10.53 9.97 -0.53
N PHE A 476 11.16 9.84 0.64
CA PHE A 476 10.54 10.22 1.92
C PHE A 476 9.94 11.64 1.91
N LYS A 477 10.63 12.64 1.33
CA LYS A 477 10.13 14.02 1.28
C LYS A 477 8.83 14.15 0.49
N THR A 478 8.74 13.44 -0.64
CA THR A 478 7.53 13.42 -1.47
C THR A 478 6.37 12.77 -0.72
N ILE A 479 6.64 11.64 -0.03
CA ILE A 479 5.65 10.94 0.80
C ILE A 479 5.17 11.87 1.93
N LEU A 480 6.08 12.46 2.69
CA LEU A 480 5.75 13.42 3.76
C LEU A 480 4.84 14.55 3.27
N SER A 481 5.15 15.14 2.11
CA SER A 481 4.35 16.24 1.54
C SER A 481 2.99 15.82 0.99
N SER A 482 2.77 14.51 0.81
CA SER A 482 1.54 13.98 0.24
C SER A 482 0.50 13.54 1.27
N ILE A 483 0.89 13.50 2.55
CA ILE A 483 -0.01 13.05 3.61
C ILE A 483 -1.12 14.08 3.77
N ASP A 484 -2.36 13.63 3.58
CA ASP A 484 -3.58 14.39 3.79
C ASP A 484 -4.48 13.70 4.81
N ILE A 485 -5.01 14.45 5.77
CA ILE A 485 -5.77 13.94 6.90
C ILE A 485 -6.97 14.84 7.15
N ASP A 486 -8.17 14.26 7.03
CA ASP A 486 -9.41 14.84 7.51
C ASP A 486 -9.57 14.51 9.01
N PHE A 487 -9.13 15.45 9.86
CA PHE A 487 -9.20 15.29 11.32
C PHE A 487 -10.62 15.20 11.87
N ASP A 488 -11.61 15.72 11.15
CA ASP A 488 -13.02 15.65 11.56
C ASP A 488 -13.57 14.24 11.29
N ARG A 489 -13.18 13.60 10.18
CA ARG A 489 -13.55 12.22 9.84
C ARG A 489 -13.23 11.23 10.96
N ILE A 490 -12.02 11.31 11.52
CA ILE A 490 -11.63 10.41 12.63
C ILE A 490 -12.46 10.64 13.87
N LYS A 491 -12.73 11.91 14.20
CA LYS A 491 -13.53 12.25 15.37
C LYS A 491 -15.00 11.82 15.22
N GLU A 492 -15.51 11.82 13.98
CA GLU A 492 -16.85 11.30 13.66
C GLU A 492 -16.90 9.77 13.73
N ASN A 493 -15.89 9.09 13.20
CA ASN A 493 -15.90 7.64 13.04
C ASN A 493 -15.43 6.88 14.28
N PHE A 494 -14.57 7.48 15.11
CA PHE A 494 -13.93 6.79 16.22
C PHE A 494 -14.17 7.48 17.57
N GLY A 495 -14.41 6.66 18.60
CA GLY A 495 -14.39 7.08 20.00
C GLY A 495 -12.96 7.02 20.54
N ARG A 496 -12.73 6.12 21.49
CA ARG A 496 -11.40 5.90 22.09
C ARG A 496 -10.71 4.72 21.42
N LEU A 497 -9.71 5.02 20.61
CA LEU A 497 -8.78 4.03 20.03
C LEU A 497 -7.80 3.50 21.09
N GLU A 498 -7.11 2.42 20.75
CA GLU A 498 -5.95 1.91 21.51
C GLU A 498 -4.98 3.06 21.84
N THR A 499 -4.37 3.00 23.02
CA THR A 499 -3.39 3.98 23.49
C THR A 499 -2.03 3.33 23.59
N GLU A 500 -1.01 3.90 22.92
CA GLU A 500 0.38 3.48 23.08
C GLU A 500 1.08 4.34 24.14
N ASP A 501 1.16 3.80 25.36
CA ASP A 501 1.86 4.40 26.49
C ASP A 501 3.07 3.54 26.87
N TYR A 502 4.15 3.70 26.10
CA TYR A 502 5.39 2.95 26.30
C TYR A 502 5.92 3.05 27.74
N PRO A 503 6.02 4.25 28.36
CA PRO A 503 6.46 4.37 29.75
C PRO A 503 5.59 3.59 30.74
N ALA A 504 4.26 3.61 30.57
CA ALA A 504 3.35 2.89 31.47
C ALA A 504 3.44 1.36 31.29
N LEU A 505 3.69 0.89 30.07
CA LEU A 505 3.61 -0.54 29.72
C LEU A 505 4.96 -1.27 29.83
N ARG A 506 6.10 -0.59 29.67
CA ARG A 506 7.42 -1.24 29.52
C ARG A 506 7.88 -2.10 30.69
N SER A 507 7.30 -1.93 31.88
CA SER A 507 7.60 -2.76 33.06
C SER A 507 6.46 -3.67 33.49
N GLN A 508 5.35 -3.69 32.74
CA GLN A 508 4.17 -4.50 33.07
C GLN A 508 4.24 -5.87 32.40
N ALA A 509 3.63 -6.86 33.05
CA ALA A 509 3.45 -8.21 32.53
C ALA A 509 2.05 -8.72 32.85
N VAL A 510 1.63 -9.78 32.16
CA VAL A 510 0.35 -10.46 32.35
C VAL A 510 0.61 -11.93 32.62
N THR A 511 0.08 -12.43 33.73
CA THR A 511 0.06 -13.87 33.98
C THR A 511 -0.90 -14.54 33.00
N LYS A 512 -0.38 -15.48 32.24
CA LYS A 512 -1.10 -16.38 31.35
C LYS A 512 -0.94 -17.81 31.87
N SER A 513 -1.90 -18.67 31.58
CA SER A 513 -1.87 -20.06 32.05
C SER A 513 -2.54 -21.00 31.06
N SER A 514 -2.07 -22.24 31.04
CA SER A 514 -2.76 -23.36 30.42
C SER A 514 -3.19 -24.35 31.50
N LYS A 515 -4.47 -24.74 31.46
CA LYS A 515 -4.96 -25.87 32.25
C LYS A 515 -4.64 -27.20 31.58
N THR A 516 -4.76 -27.26 30.26
CA THR A 516 -4.49 -28.47 29.45
C THR A 516 -3.05 -28.92 29.59
N TYR A 517 -2.12 -27.98 29.51
CA TYR A 517 -0.68 -28.21 29.60
C TYR A 517 -0.12 -27.83 30.97
N GLY A 518 -0.96 -27.57 31.97
CA GLY A 518 -0.54 -27.44 33.37
C GLY A 518 0.61 -26.47 33.66
N TYR A 519 0.56 -25.23 33.15
CA TYR A 519 1.57 -24.21 33.46
C TYR A 519 0.99 -22.80 33.56
N SER A 520 1.76 -21.90 34.17
CA SER A 520 1.54 -20.44 34.15
C SER A 520 2.84 -19.70 33.89
N ILE A 521 2.75 -18.50 33.33
CA ILE A 521 3.90 -17.66 32.99
C ILE A 521 3.47 -16.18 32.90
N ASP A 522 4.33 -15.26 33.31
CA ASP A 522 4.14 -13.82 33.14
C ASP A 522 4.74 -13.36 31.81
N ILE A 523 3.90 -12.84 30.91
CA ILE A 523 4.31 -12.33 29.60
C ILE A 523 4.37 -10.79 29.63
N PRO A 524 5.49 -10.15 29.22
CA PRO A 524 5.59 -8.70 29.12
C PRO A 524 4.51 -8.09 28.24
N ARG A 525 3.92 -6.97 28.70
CA ARG A 525 2.80 -6.30 28.01
C ARG A 525 3.13 -5.78 26.61
N LEU A 526 4.41 -5.51 26.34
CA LEU A 526 4.88 -4.99 25.06
C LEU A 526 5.23 -6.08 24.04
N TRP A 527 5.15 -7.36 24.41
CA TRP A 527 5.34 -8.45 23.46
C TRP A 527 4.08 -8.65 22.63
N ILE A 528 4.26 -8.82 21.33
CA ILE A 528 3.18 -8.96 20.35
C ILE A 528 2.84 -10.45 20.22
N PRO A 529 1.58 -10.86 20.47
CA PRO A 529 1.17 -12.24 20.30
C PRO A 529 1.20 -12.65 18.83
N TYR A 530 1.76 -13.83 18.54
CA TYR A 530 1.66 -14.49 17.22
C TYR A 530 0.73 -15.70 17.30
N GLN A 531 0.77 -16.43 18.42
CA GLN A 531 -0.21 -17.44 18.82
C GLN A 531 -0.32 -17.38 20.35
N ASP A 532 -1.44 -16.86 20.87
CA ASP A 532 -1.64 -16.63 22.30
C ASP A 532 -2.76 -17.45 22.94
N VAL A 533 -3.23 -18.49 22.23
CA VAL A 533 -4.15 -19.47 22.81
C VAL A 533 -3.33 -20.49 23.60
N PHE A 534 -3.22 -20.28 24.91
CA PHE A 534 -2.41 -21.11 25.82
C PHE A 534 -2.89 -22.57 25.94
N GLU A 535 -4.12 -22.86 25.52
CA GLU A 535 -4.65 -24.23 25.45
C GLU A 535 -4.30 -24.94 24.14
N THR A 536 -3.32 -24.42 23.38
CA THR A 536 -2.73 -25.09 22.21
C THR A 536 -1.28 -25.51 22.48
N GLN A 537 -0.78 -26.47 21.70
CA GLN A 537 0.58 -27.01 21.88
C GLN A 537 1.67 -25.96 21.72
N THR A 538 1.44 -24.90 20.95
CA THR A 538 2.44 -23.87 20.67
C THR A 538 1.91 -22.50 21.03
N VAL A 539 2.64 -21.76 21.84
CA VAL A 539 2.42 -20.34 22.13
C VAL A 539 3.63 -19.55 21.63
N GLU A 540 3.42 -18.46 20.90
CA GLU A 540 4.49 -17.62 20.37
C GLU A 540 4.19 -16.14 20.59
N TYR A 541 5.21 -15.42 21.08
CA TYR A 541 5.24 -13.98 21.19
C TYR A 541 6.49 -13.42 20.49
N ARG A 542 6.34 -12.25 19.86
CA ARG A 542 7.41 -11.53 19.17
C ARG A 542 7.67 -10.18 19.81
N PHE A 543 8.90 -9.71 19.70
CA PHE A 543 9.31 -8.39 20.16
C PHE A 543 10.49 -7.91 19.31
N THR A 544 10.92 -6.67 19.49
CA THR A 544 11.98 -6.08 18.65
C THR A 544 13.26 -6.91 18.69
N GLY A 545 13.59 -7.53 17.56
CA GLY A 545 14.80 -8.34 17.41
C GLY A 545 14.72 -9.75 18.01
N GLY A 546 13.55 -10.21 18.48
CA GLY A 546 13.46 -11.53 19.09
C GLY A 546 12.07 -12.13 19.16
N ARG A 547 12.02 -13.36 19.67
CA ARG A 547 10.79 -14.11 19.92
C ARG A 547 10.94 -15.01 21.14
N PHE A 548 9.80 -15.31 21.73
CA PHE A 548 9.63 -16.30 22.78
C PHE A 548 8.57 -17.31 22.34
N LEU A 549 8.87 -18.60 22.49
CA LEU A 549 7.98 -19.68 22.10
C LEU A 549 7.95 -20.75 23.18
N ILE A 550 6.77 -21.26 23.48
CA ILE A 550 6.54 -22.45 24.30
C ILE A 550 5.96 -23.51 23.37
N ASN A 551 6.57 -24.70 23.34
CA ASN A 551 5.95 -25.89 22.77
C ASN A 551 5.74 -26.92 23.88
N ALA A 552 4.53 -27.47 24.01
CA ALA A 552 4.19 -28.53 24.94
C ALA A 552 3.64 -29.73 24.16
N SER A 553 4.43 -30.81 24.11
CA SER A 553 4.11 -32.03 23.35
C SER A 553 3.68 -33.16 24.29
N PRO A 554 2.52 -33.82 24.03
CA PRO A 554 2.11 -35.04 24.73
C PRO A 554 2.80 -36.31 24.22
N GLU A 555 3.59 -36.18 23.15
CA GLU A 555 4.28 -37.30 22.53
C GLU A 555 5.80 -37.11 22.63
N GLY A 556 6.51 -38.17 22.99
CA GLY A 556 7.97 -38.24 23.03
C GLY A 556 8.58 -38.29 24.43
N SER A 557 9.91 -38.17 24.48
CA SER A 557 10.70 -38.05 25.70
C SER A 557 11.63 -36.84 25.60
N VAL A 558 12.16 -36.37 26.74
CA VAL A 558 13.15 -35.28 26.78
C VAL A 558 14.35 -35.63 25.90
N ASP A 559 14.90 -36.84 26.04
CA ASP A 559 16.05 -37.30 25.24
C ASP A 559 15.75 -37.31 23.73
N TYR A 560 14.53 -37.72 23.34
CA TYR A 560 14.12 -37.71 21.95
C TYR A 560 14.03 -36.28 21.40
N ALA A 561 13.41 -35.36 22.15
CA ALA A 561 13.29 -33.96 21.77
C ALA A 561 14.67 -33.28 21.67
N VAL A 562 15.56 -33.51 22.65
CA VAL A 562 16.95 -33.02 22.62
C VAL A 562 17.69 -33.59 21.41
N GLY A 563 17.57 -34.89 21.15
CA GLY A 563 18.19 -35.54 20.00
C GLY A 563 17.71 -34.96 18.66
N LEU A 564 16.41 -34.66 18.54
CA LEU A 564 15.85 -34.01 17.36
C LEU A 564 16.42 -32.60 17.17
N LEU A 565 16.52 -31.80 18.22
CA LEU A 565 17.12 -30.45 18.17
C LEU A 565 18.61 -30.50 17.80
N GLN A 566 19.38 -31.40 18.43
CA GLN A 566 20.80 -31.59 18.09
C GLN A 566 20.98 -32.02 16.63
N SER A 567 20.11 -32.89 16.12
CA SER A 567 20.10 -33.30 14.72
C SER A 567 19.73 -32.13 13.79
N TYR A 568 18.72 -31.34 14.15
CA TYR A 568 18.28 -30.16 13.39
C TYR A 568 19.40 -29.12 13.27
N TYR A 569 20.14 -28.86 14.35
CA TYR A 569 21.26 -27.90 14.35
C TYR A 569 22.59 -28.50 13.90
N LYS A 570 22.62 -29.74 13.42
CA LYS A 570 23.85 -30.46 13.07
C LYS A 570 24.67 -29.80 11.96
N ASN A 571 24.17 -28.77 11.26
CA ASN A 571 24.85 -28.00 10.22
C ASN A 571 25.82 -28.85 9.38
N SER A 572 25.32 -29.98 8.90
CA SER A 572 26.11 -31.06 8.30
C SER A 572 26.82 -30.65 7.01
N LYS A 573 26.43 -29.51 6.44
CA LYS A 573 27.06 -28.88 5.27
C LYS A 573 28.17 -27.88 5.63
N ASN A 574 28.45 -27.66 6.92
CA ASN A 574 29.39 -26.67 7.44
C ASN A 574 29.14 -25.25 6.88
N ASP A 575 27.87 -24.87 6.71
CA ASP A 575 27.51 -23.53 6.25
C ASP A 575 27.86 -22.52 7.36
N PRO A 576 28.76 -21.54 7.13
CA PRO A 576 29.09 -20.52 8.12
C PRO A 576 27.89 -19.68 8.57
N LYS A 577 26.84 -19.60 7.74
CA LYS A 577 25.57 -18.91 8.06
C LYS A 577 24.55 -19.84 8.72
N GLY A 578 24.75 -21.14 8.62
CA GLY A 578 23.91 -22.17 9.22
C GLY A 578 23.97 -22.15 10.76
N PRO A 579 23.07 -22.88 11.42
CA PRO A 579 23.09 -22.95 12.88
C PRO A 579 24.36 -23.60 13.40
N GLN A 580 24.81 -23.17 14.57
CA GLN A 580 25.96 -23.72 15.28
C GLN A 580 25.52 -23.99 16.70
N LEU A 581 25.49 -25.27 17.07
CA LEU A 581 25.24 -25.69 18.44
C LEU A 581 26.47 -25.36 19.28
N ILE A 582 26.37 -24.32 20.10
CA ILE A 582 27.48 -23.81 20.91
C ILE A 582 27.63 -24.61 22.19
N LYS A 583 26.50 -24.93 22.83
CA LYS A 583 26.49 -25.57 24.14
C LYS A 583 25.24 -26.42 24.30
N VAL A 584 25.42 -27.58 24.94
CA VAL A 584 24.34 -28.40 25.50
C VAL A 584 24.75 -28.72 26.92
N GLU A 585 23.88 -28.42 27.87
CA GLU A 585 24.16 -28.66 29.29
C GLU A 585 22.92 -29.08 30.06
N GLU A 586 23.11 -29.92 31.07
CA GLU A 586 22.08 -30.25 32.04
C GLU A 586 21.92 -29.11 33.05
N THR A 587 20.67 -28.82 33.40
CA THR A 587 20.28 -27.74 34.29
C THR A 587 19.01 -28.08 35.06
N THR A 588 18.45 -27.12 35.79
CA THR A 588 17.16 -27.22 36.44
C THR A 588 16.31 -26.04 36.02
N PHE A 589 15.08 -26.31 35.58
CA PHE A 589 14.12 -25.29 35.17
C PHE A 589 12.77 -25.57 35.82
N ALA A 590 12.13 -24.56 36.39
CA ALA A 590 10.85 -24.68 37.10
C ALA A 590 10.83 -25.83 38.15
N GLY A 591 11.97 -26.10 38.80
CA GLY A 591 12.11 -27.14 39.82
C GLY A 591 12.35 -28.57 39.30
N VAL A 592 12.39 -28.78 37.97
CA VAL A 592 12.63 -30.10 37.37
C VAL A 592 13.94 -30.15 36.57
N PRO A 593 14.56 -31.33 36.40
CA PRO A 593 15.71 -31.49 35.50
C PRO A 593 15.37 -31.05 34.07
N ALA A 594 16.31 -30.35 33.43
CA ALA A 594 16.13 -29.80 32.10
C ALA A 594 17.45 -29.81 31.32
N THR A 595 17.39 -29.86 30.01
CA THR A 595 18.55 -29.67 29.12
C THR A 595 18.46 -28.30 28.46
N LEU A 596 19.52 -27.50 28.57
CA LEU A 596 19.66 -26.20 27.90
C LEU A 596 20.56 -26.34 26.67
N LEU A 597 20.02 -25.95 25.51
CA LEU A 597 20.77 -25.82 24.26
C LEU A 597 20.97 -24.35 23.92
N THR A 598 22.19 -23.96 23.57
CA THR A 598 22.51 -22.63 23.03
C THR A 598 23.00 -22.75 21.60
N VAL A 599 22.37 -22.01 20.70
CA VAL A 599 22.62 -22.04 19.26
C VAL A 599 22.92 -20.63 18.75
N ARG A 600 23.92 -20.52 17.89
CA ARG A 600 24.21 -19.30 17.12
C ARG A 600 23.90 -19.52 15.66
N GLN A 601 23.32 -18.54 14.99
CA GLN A 601 23.00 -18.63 13.56
C GLN A 601 22.89 -17.24 12.94
N THR A 602 23.01 -17.15 11.62
CA THR A 602 22.77 -15.89 10.88
C THR A 602 21.54 -16.05 10.00
N LYS A 603 20.44 -15.36 10.34
CA LYS A 603 19.17 -15.40 9.59
C LYS A 603 18.99 -14.12 8.79
N GLY A 604 18.94 -14.21 7.45
CA GLY A 604 18.77 -13.02 6.61
C GLY A 604 19.88 -11.97 6.78
N GLY A 605 21.10 -12.42 7.09
CA GLY A 605 22.23 -11.53 7.41
C GLY A 605 22.25 -11.01 8.85
N ILE A 606 21.28 -11.39 9.70
CA ILE A 606 21.18 -10.97 11.10
C ILE A 606 21.73 -12.07 12.02
N PRO A 607 22.81 -11.80 12.78
CA PRO A 607 23.30 -12.71 13.81
C PRO A 607 22.31 -12.82 14.97
N VAL A 608 21.94 -14.05 15.34
CA VAL A 608 21.03 -14.30 16.47
C VAL A 608 21.56 -15.41 17.37
N GLN A 609 21.24 -15.29 18.66
CA GLN A 609 21.37 -16.39 19.62
C GLN A 609 19.99 -17.01 19.87
N THR A 610 19.93 -18.32 19.96
CA THR A 610 18.74 -19.06 20.38
C THR A 610 19.07 -19.93 21.58
N GLN A 611 18.27 -19.83 22.63
CA GLN A 611 18.31 -20.70 23.80
C GLN A 611 17.06 -21.55 23.84
N GLN A 612 17.23 -22.85 24.07
CA GLN A 612 16.12 -23.79 24.19
C GLN A 612 16.26 -24.60 25.46
N VAL A 613 15.26 -24.49 26.34
CA VAL A 613 15.17 -25.28 27.57
C VAL A 613 14.16 -26.39 27.32
N VAL A 614 14.62 -27.65 27.41
CA VAL A 614 13.80 -28.85 27.21
C VAL A 614 13.67 -29.59 28.53
N PHE A 615 12.44 -29.91 28.95
CA PHE A 615 12.18 -30.64 30.20
C PHE A 615 10.86 -31.40 30.13
N GLY A 616 10.68 -32.38 31.01
CA GLY A 616 9.47 -33.20 31.10
C GLY A 616 8.69 -32.93 32.39
N ASN A 617 7.35 -32.95 32.31
CA ASN A 617 6.47 -32.96 33.49
C ASN A 617 5.09 -33.53 33.14
N ASN A 618 4.55 -34.45 33.95
CA ASN A 618 3.22 -35.08 33.78
C ASN A 618 2.96 -35.58 32.34
N ASP A 619 3.85 -36.44 31.83
CA ASP A 619 3.81 -37.02 30.47
C ASP A 619 3.89 -36.00 29.32
N LEU A 620 4.16 -34.72 29.61
CA LEU A 620 4.40 -33.68 28.62
C LEU A 620 5.90 -33.36 28.53
N VAL A 621 6.37 -33.10 27.31
CA VAL A 621 7.70 -32.53 27.05
C VAL A 621 7.53 -31.06 26.64
N TYR A 622 8.17 -30.17 27.37
CA TYR A 622 8.18 -28.74 27.11
C TYR A 622 9.47 -28.34 26.40
N THR A 623 9.36 -27.46 25.42
CA THR A 623 10.50 -26.75 24.82
C THR A 623 10.21 -25.25 24.86
N LEU A 624 10.92 -24.53 25.73
CA LEU A 624 10.87 -23.07 25.76
C LEU A 624 12.02 -22.54 24.91
N THR A 625 11.70 -21.79 23.87
CA THR A 625 12.65 -21.22 22.92
C THR A 625 12.67 -19.71 23.03
N VAL A 626 13.84 -19.14 23.30
CA VAL A 626 14.12 -17.71 23.20
C VAL A 626 15.07 -17.50 22.03
N THR A 627 14.73 -16.60 21.11
CA THR A 627 15.66 -16.12 20.08
C THR A 627 15.83 -14.61 20.24
N LEU A 628 17.07 -14.13 20.24
CA LEU A 628 17.40 -12.71 20.34
C LEU A 628 18.53 -12.35 19.37
N ASN A 629 18.36 -11.27 18.63
CA ASN A 629 19.36 -10.64 17.78
C ASN A 629 20.44 -9.96 18.63
N ASP A 630 21.70 -10.08 18.22
CA ASP A 630 22.84 -9.43 18.86
C ASP A 630 22.67 -7.90 18.93
N ALA A 631 22.18 -7.29 17.85
CA ALA A 631 21.90 -5.85 17.82
C ALA A 631 20.78 -5.42 18.77
N ASN A 632 20.00 -6.37 19.29
CA ASN A 632 18.87 -6.15 20.19
C ASN A 632 19.08 -6.75 21.58
N ALA A 633 20.25 -7.34 21.84
CA ALA A 633 20.59 -7.98 23.11
C ALA A 633 20.96 -6.95 24.20
N THR A 634 20.10 -5.97 24.43
CA THR A 634 20.27 -4.97 25.49
C THR A 634 20.10 -5.61 26.87
N SER A 635 20.60 -4.95 27.92
CA SER A 635 20.37 -5.37 29.30
C SER A 635 18.89 -5.38 29.67
N VAL A 636 18.09 -4.48 29.10
CA VAL A 636 16.64 -4.41 29.34
C VAL A 636 15.93 -5.61 28.74
N GLN A 637 16.20 -5.94 27.47
CA GLN A 637 15.57 -7.11 26.82
C GLN A 637 15.99 -8.43 27.47
N GLN A 638 17.26 -8.56 27.84
CA GLN A 638 17.74 -9.74 28.57
C GLN A 638 17.05 -9.86 29.94
N ALA A 639 16.87 -8.77 30.67
CA ALA A 639 16.17 -8.78 31.95
C ALA A 639 14.68 -9.16 31.82
N ASP A 640 14.00 -8.69 30.77
CA ASP A 640 12.61 -9.06 30.50
C ASP A 640 12.46 -10.55 30.15
N LEU A 641 13.37 -11.08 29.33
CA LEU A 641 13.45 -12.50 29.00
C LEU A 641 13.71 -13.36 30.25
N ASP A 642 14.70 -12.99 31.06
CA ASP A 642 15.03 -13.68 32.30
C ASP A 642 13.86 -13.67 33.29
N LYS A 643 13.19 -12.53 33.45
CA LYS A 643 12.01 -12.40 34.31
C LYS A 643 10.86 -13.29 33.82
N THR A 644 10.63 -13.31 32.51
CA THR A 644 9.61 -14.17 31.88
C THR A 644 9.91 -15.65 32.12
N LEU A 645 11.14 -16.10 31.85
CA LEU A 645 11.54 -17.49 32.07
C LEU A 645 11.45 -17.89 33.56
N LYS A 646 11.88 -17.03 34.48
CA LYS A 646 11.79 -17.27 35.94
C LYS A 646 10.35 -17.29 36.46
N SER A 647 9.42 -16.66 35.74
CA SER A 647 8.00 -16.65 36.13
C SER A 647 7.26 -17.93 35.76
N PHE A 648 7.85 -18.79 34.92
CA PHE A 648 7.23 -20.05 34.49
C PHE A 648 7.06 -20.99 35.69
N ARG A 649 5.85 -21.50 35.87
CA ARG A 649 5.48 -22.41 36.97
C ARG A 649 4.62 -23.54 36.43
N LEU A 650 4.92 -24.75 36.86
CA LEU A 650 4.09 -25.93 36.60
C LEU A 650 2.91 -25.95 37.59
N ALA A 651 1.74 -26.37 37.12
CA ALA A 651 0.56 -26.55 37.96
C ALA A 651 0.78 -27.75 38.90
N GLY A 652 0.54 -27.55 40.21
CA GLY A 652 0.67 -28.59 41.24
C GLY A 652 2.00 -28.60 42.00
N GLY A 653 2.89 -27.63 41.77
CA GLY A 653 4.09 -27.41 42.60
C GLY A 653 3.83 -26.42 43.74
N GLU A 654 3.21 -26.91 44.82
CA GLU A 654 3.42 -26.39 46.19
C GLU A 654 4.25 -27.40 46.99
#